data_AF-A0A3A9JIJ0-F1
#
_entry.id   AF-A0A3A9JIJ0-F1
#
_cell.length_a   1.000
_cell.length_b   1.000
_cell.length_c   1.000
_cell.angle_alpha   90.00
_cell.angle_beta   90.00
_cell.angle_gamma   90.00
#
_symmetry.space_group_name_H-M   'P 1'
#
loop_
_entity.id
_entity.type
_entity.pdbx_description
1 polymer ?
#
loop_
_entity_poly.entity_id
_entity_poly.type
_entity_poly.pdbx_seq_one_letter_code
_entity_poly.pdbx_strand_id
1 'polypeptide(L)'
;MANSKISELPTAATLADADIAALVQGSAALAVTRRTTIAAMRNAMLADRPLHVRDYGAVGDGITDDTAAFQRAIDTAAAQGGGVVLLGPRRYLVSGGDITVKNGVFLRGRTSAGGWRQNGDFTSVNHAILLDPARTIRVQRNGGLEGLAVLRRGMTVPTNLREGLDAMAAFAGTAITVGDGSGGGGNGNGADTTLAGLLILGFNWGIYSHGNARLRVKDVLGDARNGLFIGNAFDVCRISEVNWHPLVTTGRIWSNTRIAIGNVTDNGAGRFRVTLTGEHSLKTGELMNISEVRSSGCPGLYGRWSVTVVDSTRVDLDNSTYVAGWSSGGAAYIQPNRRLGTAFTVTSTDMASFQNCFEYGHDIGFDIYGDVHACTFANIGVDGWVDAADPTTVGIRLSGTTQRNKFIGGFLSSKGVSVQVSTTGTEQHEIIGVDVTGGARRIVEVLDGQVSFVGCDFTGGPGTGNQTIAAIHLAEAAGNVIVTGCDTRPVTFTADSAAAMKRISLAANRHTTESTNRIAAGRVEIASVSDTAAIETRLSADADGAVNIHKRGGNGAQLRLLDAADKPAASFTLSGTDVNFAGEIGNNPNAALSLGGAGMTQPQTLRLRRLSASPAANDRIAVLEANGNNSAAAEQTFARLAAVAENVTTGGEAGALVFETRAAGTVAERFRISSTGTATLKGPLVLPGDPVANLHAATKRYVDGQFTERRLATLLLSAATALTHALHNGRMLIANAGTTLSLSWANAGDGFSCTVVNRLGTDLALSLSGFTVNTAPTNADGFTRIRAGGIASLLVYSPDGGTTKICHLTGAGAP
;
A
#
# COMPACT_ATOMS: atom_id res chain seq x y z
N MET A 1 -53.18 74.14 29.71
CA MET A 1 -54.06 72.96 29.61
C MET A 1 -53.40 71.83 30.36
N ALA A 2 -54.13 71.15 31.25
CA ALA A 2 -53.60 70.04 32.02
C ALA A 2 -53.16 68.90 31.09
N ASN A 3 -52.16 68.13 31.50
CA ASN A 3 -51.70 66.94 30.77
C ASN A 3 -52.78 65.85 30.83
N SER A 4 -53.81 65.96 29.97
CA SER A 4 -54.81 64.91 29.79
C SER A 4 -54.15 63.67 29.20
N LYS A 5 -54.57 62.48 29.65
CA LYS A 5 -54.12 61.22 29.04
C LYS A 5 -54.67 61.14 27.62
N ILE A 6 -53.95 60.47 26.70
CA ILE A 6 -54.37 60.35 25.30
C ILE A 6 -55.77 59.71 25.14
N SER A 7 -56.20 58.91 26.12
CA SER A 7 -57.52 58.28 26.22
C SER A 7 -58.65 59.23 26.64
N GLU A 8 -58.32 60.43 27.11
CA GLU A 8 -59.27 61.45 27.58
C GLU A 8 -59.46 62.56 26.53
N LEU A 9 -58.73 62.51 25.41
CA LEU A 9 -58.95 63.40 24.28
C LEU A 9 -60.22 62.95 23.52
N PRO A 10 -61.06 63.89 23.05
CA PRO A 10 -62.19 63.56 22.18
C PRO A 10 -61.68 62.82 20.93
N THR A 11 -62.49 61.89 20.42
CA THR A 11 -62.20 61.16 19.19
C THR A 11 -61.91 62.17 18.08
N ALA A 12 -60.71 62.12 17.50
CA ALA A 12 -60.32 63.06 16.46
C ALA A 12 -61.32 62.98 15.30
N ALA A 13 -61.93 64.11 14.93
CA ALA A 13 -62.79 64.19 13.76
C ALA A 13 -61.97 63.81 12.51
N THR A 14 -62.60 63.10 11.57
CA THR A 14 -61.96 62.69 10.32
C THR A 14 -61.54 63.95 9.55
N LEU A 15 -60.23 64.13 9.31
CA LEU A 15 -59.73 65.25 8.52
C LEU A 15 -60.37 65.22 7.11
N ALA A 16 -60.90 66.36 6.67
CA ALA A 16 -61.48 66.58 5.34
C ALA A 16 -60.53 67.43 4.48
N ASP A 17 -60.68 67.39 3.15
CA ASP A 17 -59.85 68.20 2.24
C ASP A 17 -59.93 69.71 2.52
N ALA A 18 -61.01 70.17 3.15
CA ALA A 18 -61.18 71.56 3.58
C ALA A 18 -60.27 71.96 4.75
N ASP A 19 -59.75 71.00 5.52
CA ASP A 19 -58.87 71.23 6.67
C ASP A 19 -57.42 71.50 6.25
N ILE A 20 -57.08 71.30 4.96
CA ILE A 20 -55.79 71.66 4.39
C ILE A 20 -55.82 73.11 3.89
N ALA A 21 -54.94 73.95 4.43
CA ALA A 21 -54.75 75.33 3.97
C ALA A 21 -54.35 75.36 2.48
N ALA A 22 -55.06 76.18 1.69
CA ALA A 22 -54.72 76.37 0.29
C ALA A 22 -53.46 77.23 0.15
N LEU A 23 -52.61 76.91 -0.82
CA LEU A 23 -51.43 77.71 -1.16
C LEU A 23 -51.78 78.62 -2.34
N VAL A 24 -51.60 79.94 -2.16
CA VAL A 24 -51.74 80.92 -3.23
C VAL A 24 -50.35 81.20 -3.80
N GLN A 25 -50.13 80.90 -5.07
CA GLN A 25 -48.87 81.18 -5.78
C GLN A 25 -49.10 82.24 -6.86
N GLY A 26 -48.23 83.25 -6.90
CA GLY A 26 -48.28 84.38 -7.85
C GLY A 26 -48.54 85.72 -7.18
N SER A 27 -48.53 86.81 -7.97
CA SER A 27 -48.81 88.17 -7.51
C SER A 27 -50.04 88.76 -8.23
N ALA A 28 -50.84 89.52 -7.48
CA ALA A 28 -51.99 90.28 -7.98
C ALA A 28 -52.96 89.46 -8.88
N ALA A 29 -53.38 90.01 -10.01
CA ALA A 29 -54.43 89.43 -10.88
C ALA A 29 -54.08 88.05 -11.51
N LEU A 30 -52.86 87.55 -11.31
CA LEU A 30 -52.39 86.24 -11.79
C LEU A 30 -52.23 85.20 -10.67
N ALA A 31 -52.65 85.51 -9.44
CA ALA A 31 -52.57 84.59 -8.32
C ALA A 31 -53.46 83.35 -8.56
N VAL A 32 -52.87 82.15 -8.48
CA VAL A 32 -53.59 80.88 -8.59
C VAL A 32 -53.62 80.22 -7.22
N THR A 33 -54.83 79.94 -6.72
CA THR A 33 -55.03 79.14 -5.51
C THR A 33 -54.98 77.66 -5.88
N ARG A 34 -54.00 76.93 -5.32
CA ARG A 34 -53.92 75.47 -5.44
C ARG A 34 -54.13 74.84 -4.06
N ARG A 35 -54.92 73.78 -4.01
CA ARG A 35 -55.12 72.96 -2.80
C ARG A 35 -54.79 71.51 -3.13
N THR A 36 -53.95 70.89 -2.31
CA THR A 36 -53.74 69.44 -2.35
C THR A 36 -54.85 68.74 -1.58
N THR A 37 -55.22 67.53 -1.96
CA THR A 37 -56.20 66.73 -1.19
C THR A 37 -55.47 65.90 -0.14
N ILE A 38 -56.18 65.51 0.93
CA ILE A 38 -55.68 64.55 1.90
C ILE A 38 -55.30 63.25 1.18
N ALA A 39 -56.07 62.84 0.17
CA ALA A 39 -55.74 61.71 -0.68
C ALA A 39 -54.41 61.89 -1.41
N ALA A 40 -54.15 63.06 -2.01
CA ALA A 40 -52.90 63.35 -2.72
C ALA A 40 -51.68 63.39 -1.77
N MET A 41 -51.80 64.02 -0.59
CA MET A 41 -50.74 63.99 0.43
C MET A 41 -50.48 62.59 0.95
N ARG A 42 -51.54 61.82 1.22
CA ARG A 42 -51.43 60.42 1.68
C ARG A 42 -50.76 59.56 0.61
N ASN A 43 -51.15 59.71 -0.65
CA ASN A 43 -50.53 59.03 -1.79
C ASN A 43 -49.06 59.41 -1.96
N ALA A 44 -48.71 60.71 -1.86
CA ALA A 44 -47.32 61.17 -1.93
C ALA A 44 -46.48 60.60 -0.77
N MET A 45 -47.02 60.55 0.45
CA MET A 45 -46.36 59.97 1.62
C MET A 45 -46.39 58.43 1.64
N LEU A 46 -47.16 57.80 0.76
CA LEU A 46 -47.24 56.34 0.56
C LEU A 46 -46.39 55.87 -0.64
N ALA A 47 -46.10 56.75 -1.59
CA ALA A 47 -45.56 56.38 -2.91
C ALA A 47 -44.26 55.57 -2.82
N ASP A 48 -43.38 55.91 -1.87
CA ASP A 48 -42.09 55.25 -1.68
C ASP A 48 -42.07 54.27 -0.50
N ARG A 49 -43.20 54.06 0.21
CA ARG A 49 -43.23 53.15 1.36
C ARG A 49 -43.53 51.71 0.92
N PRO A 50 -42.92 50.70 1.56
CA PRO A 50 -43.33 49.31 1.38
C PRO A 50 -44.83 49.11 1.67
N LEU A 51 -45.52 48.32 0.85
CA LEU A 51 -46.92 47.97 1.07
C LEU A 51 -47.04 47.08 2.31
N HIS A 52 -48.10 47.20 3.10
CA HIS A 52 -48.31 46.33 4.26
C HIS A 52 -49.59 45.50 4.08
N VAL A 53 -49.56 44.19 4.32
CA VAL A 53 -50.70 43.27 4.07
C VAL A 53 -52.01 43.70 4.76
N ARG A 54 -51.90 44.41 5.89
CA ARG A 54 -53.04 44.94 6.64
C ARG A 54 -53.74 46.11 5.98
N ASP A 55 -53.04 46.88 5.14
CA ASP A 55 -53.66 47.93 4.32
C ASP A 55 -54.61 47.33 3.28
N TYR A 56 -54.50 46.01 3.04
CA TYR A 56 -55.33 45.23 2.13
C TYR A 56 -56.33 44.31 2.86
N GLY A 57 -56.52 44.52 4.17
CA GLY A 57 -57.54 43.83 4.97
C GLY A 57 -57.07 42.57 5.68
N ALA A 58 -55.77 42.29 5.76
CA ALA A 58 -55.27 41.18 6.57
C ALA A 58 -55.51 41.44 8.07
N VAL A 59 -56.06 40.45 8.77
CA VAL A 59 -56.36 40.49 10.20
C VAL A 59 -55.15 40.00 10.99
N GLY A 60 -54.58 38.84 10.66
CA GLY A 60 -53.41 38.30 11.36
C GLY A 60 -53.68 37.83 12.80
N ASP A 61 -54.86 37.25 13.04
CA ASP A 61 -55.25 36.63 14.32
C ASP A 61 -54.96 35.12 14.39
N GLY A 62 -54.44 34.52 13.31
CA GLY A 62 -54.18 33.09 13.16
C GLY A 62 -55.41 32.23 12.89
N ILE A 63 -56.59 32.85 12.70
CA ILE A 63 -57.89 32.17 12.55
C ILE A 63 -58.60 32.66 11.28
N THR A 64 -58.63 33.96 11.04
CA THR A 64 -59.19 34.58 9.83
C THR A 64 -58.31 34.26 8.63
N ASP A 65 -58.92 33.76 7.54
CA ASP A 65 -58.20 33.47 6.31
C ASP A 65 -57.76 34.77 5.61
N ASP A 66 -56.46 35.05 5.68
CA ASP A 66 -55.82 36.26 5.17
C ASP A 66 -55.37 36.12 3.71
N THR A 67 -55.63 34.96 3.08
CA THR A 67 -55.17 34.63 1.71
C THR A 67 -55.46 35.75 0.70
N ALA A 68 -56.71 36.23 0.66
CA ALA A 68 -57.12 37.24 -0.31
C ALA A 68 -56.46 38.61 -0.06
N ALA A 69 -56.19 38.97 1.20
CA ALA A 69 -55.52 40.21 1.55
C ALA A 69 -54.04 40.19 1.15
N PHE A 70 -53.35 39.06 1.39
CA PHE A 70 -51.99 38.85 0.92
C PHE A 70 -51.88 38.96 -0.59
N GLN A 71 -52.76 38.27 -1.32
CA GLN A 71 -52.70 38.28 -2.78
C GLN A 71 -52.97 39.69 -3.35
N ARG A 72 -53.93 40.45 -2.79
CA ARG A 72 -54.16 41.85 -3.20
C ARG A 72 -52.93 42.75 -2.98
N ALA A 73 -52.26 42.61 -1.84
CA ALA A 73 -51.05 43.40 -1.54
C ALA A 73 -49.93 43.08 -2.55
N ILE A 74 -49.71 41.80 -2.83
CA ILE A 74 -48.73 41.32 -3.81
C ILE A 74 -49.09 41.77 -5.23
N ASP A 75 -50.35 41.67 -5.62
CA ASP A 75 -50.84 42.10 -6.93
C ASP A 75 -50.64 43.60 -7.13
N THR A 76 -50.83 44.40 -6.07
CA THR A 76 -50.60 45.84 -6.11
C THR A 76 -49.11 46.17 -6.25
N ALA A 77 -48.23 45.50 -5.49
CA ALA A 77 -46.78 45.65 -5.65
C ALA A 77 -46.33 45.29 -7.07
N ALA A 78 -46.82 44.17 -7.61
CA ALA A 78 -46.51 43.75 -8.96
C ALA A 78 -46.98 44.78 -10.02
N ALA A 79 -48.18 45.35 -9.85
CA ALA A 79 -48.69 46.40 -10.73
C ALA A 79 -47.88 47.71 -10.65
N GLN A 80 -47.17 47.95 -9.55
CA GLN A 80 -46.24 49.07 -9.36
C GLN A 80 -44.83 48.79 -9.93
N GLY A 81 -44.62 47.65 -10.61
CA GLY A 81 -43.34 47.25 -11.18
C GLY A 81 -42.47 46.39 -10.25
N GLY A 82 -43.02 45.91 -9.14
CA GLY A 82 -42.32 45.15 -8.11
C GLY A 82 -42.27 45.91 -6.77
N GLY A 83 -41.53 45.39 -5.81
CA GLY A 83 -41.33 46.04 -4.50
C GLY A 83 -41.54 45.13 -3.31
N VAL A 84 -41.62 45.72 -2.12
CA VAL A 84 -41.69 44.98 -0.85
C VAL A 84 -43.10 45.03 -0.26
N VAL A 85 -43.63 43.86 0.07
CA VAL A 85 -44.86 43.67 0.86
C VAL A 85 -44.46 43.22 2.27
N LEU A 86 -44.76 44.05 3.26
CA LEU A 86 -44.48 43.83 4.68
C LEU A 86 -45.61 43.05 5.36
N LEU A 87 -45.20 42.16 6.26
CA LEU A 87 -46.07 41.50 7.22
C LEU A 87 -45.64 41.80 8.66
N GLY A 88 -46.55 42.46 9.39
CA GLY A 88 -46.34 42.85 10.79
C GLY A 88 -46.24 41.65 11.75
N PRO A 89 -45.92 41.89 13.03
CA PRO A 89 -45.66 40.87 14.06
C PRO A 89 -46.96 40.15 14.49
N ARG A 90 -47.53 39.37 13.57
CA ARG A 90 -48.80 38.65 13.70
C ARG A 90 -48.70 37.27 13.07
N ARG A 91 -49.78 36.49 13.18
CA ARG A 91 -49.93 35.16 12.59
C ARG A 91 -51.06 35.20 11.57
N TYR A 92 -50.77 34.93 10.31
CA TYR A 92 -51.74 35.06 9.23
C TYR A 92 -52.11 33.66 8.74
N LEU A 93 -53.39 33.30 8.80
CA LEU A 93 -53.85 32.02 8.26
C LEU A 93 -53.97 32.12 6.74
N VAL A 94 -53.39 31.15 6.03
CA VAL A 94 -53.51 31.02 4.58
C VAL A 94 -54.07 29.65 4.27
N SER A 95 -55.36 29.61 3.94
CA SER A 95 -56.11 28.37 3.72
C SER A 95 -56.97 28.37 2.46
N GLY A 96 -57.47 29.54 2.03
CA GLY A 96 -58.33 29.69 0.86
C GLY A 96 -57.66 29.43 -0.48
N GLY A 97 -56.33 29.45 -0.55
CA GLY A 97 -55.59 29.26 -1.80
C GLY A 97 -54.08 29.44 -1.63
N ASP A 98 -53.34 29.17 -2.70
CA ASP A 98 -51.90 29.42 -2.74
C ASP A 98 -51.61 30.92 -2.80
N ILE A 99 -50.53 31.36 -2.16
CA ILE A 99 -50.02 32.72 -2.33
C ILE A 99 -49.01 32.69 -3.46
N THR A 100 -49.18 33.56 -4.46
CA THR A 100 -48.20 33.71 -5.55
C THR A 100 -47.48 35.04 -5.42
N VAL A 101 -46.25 35.00 -4.92
CA VAL A 101 -45.31 36.13 -4.91
C VAL A 101 -44.86 36.38 -6.34
N LYS A 102 -45.37 37.45 -6.93
CA LYS A 102 -45.19 37.79 -8.34
C LYS A 102 -43.78 38.31 -8.66
N ASN A 103 -43.49 38.38 -9.96
CA ASN A 103 -42.20 38.84 -10.47
C ASN A 103 -41.75 40.17 -9.81
N GLY A 104 -40.54 40.21 -9.27
CA GLY A 104 -39.95 41.39 -8.63
C GLY A 104 -40.57 41.80 -7.28
N VAL A 105 -41.44 40.98 -6.69
CA VAL A 105 -42.06 41.24 -5.39
C VAL A 105 -41.35 40.47 -4.28
N PHE A 106 -41.09 41.13 -3.16
CA PHE A 106 -40.56 40.51 -1.94
C PHE A 106 -41.60 40.54 -0.83
N LEU A 107 -41.89 39.39 -0.23
CA LEU A 107 -42.66 39.31 1.00
C LEU A 107 -41.70 39.32 2.19
N ARG A 108 -41.83 40.29 3.09
CA ARG A 108 -40.84 40.55 4.15
C ARG A 108 -41.46 40.68 5.53
N GLY A 109 -40.87 39.98 6.50
CA GLY A 109 -41.17 40.11 7.94
C GLY A 109 -40.05 40.78 8.72
N ARG A 110 -39.58 40.12 9.79
CA ARG A 110 -38.44 40.57 10.62
C ARG A 110 -37.19 39.73 10.38
N THR A 111 -36.02 40.27 10.67
CA THR A 111 -34.72 39.64 10.36
C THR A 111 -34.37 38.33 11.10
N SER A 112 -35.18 37.81 12.03
CA SER A 112 -35.00 36.42 12.51
C SER A 112 -36.31 35.78 12.99
N ALA A 113 -36.67 34.59 12.53
CA ALA A 113 -37.98 33.98 12.85
C ALA A 113 -37.94 32.97 14.02
N GLY A 114 -36.76 32.53 14.49
CA GLY A 114 -36.65 31.59 15.60
C GLY A 114 -35.26 30.95 15.70
N GLY A 115 -35.10 30.00 16.63
CA GLY A 115 -33.87 29.26 16.86
C GLY A 115 -34.14 28.00 17.69
N TRP A 116 -33.19 27.07 17.73
CA TRP A 116 -33.28 25.91 18.63
C TRP A 116 -33.39 26.36 20.08
N ARG A 117 -34.30 25.72 20.85
CA ARG A 117 -34.53 25.98 22.27
C ARG A 117 -34.94 24.69 22.98
N GLN A 118 -34.45 24.48 24.19
CA GLN A 118 -34.97 23.41 25.06
C GLN A 118 -36.46 23.64 25.31
N ASN A 119 -37.27 22.59 25.16
CA ASN A 119 -38.74 22.67 25.26
C ASN A 119 -39.40 23.74 24.37
N GLY A 120 -38.86 23.99 23.16
CA GLY A 120 -39.32 25.05 22.26
C GLY A 120 -40.82 25.02 21.93
N ASP A 121 -41.46 26.19 22.00
CA ASP A 121 -42.81 26.46 21.49
C ASP A 121 -42.71 27.33 20.23
N PHE A 122 -43.15 26.80 19.09
CA PHE A 122 -43.19 27.51 17.82
C PHE A 122 -44.59 27.97 17.42
N THR A 123 -45.62 27.62 18.21
CA THR A 123 -47.01 27.98 17.93
C THR A 123 -47.29 29.46 18.14
N SER A 124 -46.43 30.15 18.90
CA SER A 124 -46.54 31.58 19.23
C SER A 124 -45.63 32.49 18.38
N VAL A 125 -44.95 31.95 17.37
CA VAL A 125 -44.04 32.73 16.51
C VAL A 125 -44.81 33.80 15.72
N ASN A 126 -44.30 35.04 15.78
CA ASN A 126 -44.83 36.18 15.03
C ASN A 126 -44.15 36.32 13.66
N HIS A 127 -44.73 37.15 12.79
CA HIS A 127 -44.36 37.24 11.36
C HIS A 127 -44.50 35.88 10.68
N ALA A 128 -45.57 35.15 11.05
CA ALA A 128 -45.79 33.79 10.64
C ALA A 128 -46.97 33.68 9.69
N ILE A 129 -46.79 32.86 8.65
CA ILE A 129 -47.86 32.36 7.80
C ILE A 129 -48.21 30.96 8.30
N LEU A 130 -49.44 30.78 8.77
CA LEU A 130 -50.00 29.46 9.09
C LEU A 130 -50.58 28.91 7.80
N LEU A 131 -49.81 28.08 7.12
CA LEU A 131 -50.15 27.58 5.80
C LEU A 131 -50.88 26.24 5.92
N ASP A 132 -52.07 26.16 5.34
CA ASP A 132 -52.77 24.89 5.19
C ASP A 132 -51.93 23.92 4.34
N PRO A 133 -51.72 22.65 4.75
CA PRO A 133 -50.85 21.71 4.02
C PRO A 133 -51.32 21.40 2.60
N ALA A 134 -52.57 21.72 2.24
CA ALA A 134 -53.05 21.64 0.86
C ALA A 134 -52.57 22.81 -0.03
N ARG A 135 -51.86 23.79 0.55
CA ARG A 135 -51.42 25.03 -0.11
C ARG A 135 -49.91 25.18 -0.10
N THR A 136 -49.40 26.08 -0.95
CA THR A 136 -47.99 26.45 -1.04
C THR A 136 -47.81 27.95 -1.27
N ILE A 137 -46.66 28.51 -0.87
CA ILE A 137 -46.23 29.83 -1.30
C ILE A 137 -45.40 29.67 -2.58
N ARG A 138 -45.94 30.15 -3.71
CA ARG A 138 -45.23 30.20 -4.98
C ARG A 138 -44.41 31.47 -5.10
N VAL A 139 -43.14 31.35 -5.50
CA VAL A 139 -42.26 32.50 -5.67
C VAL A 139 -41.76 32.59 -7.09
N GLN A 140 -42.20 33.61 -7.80
CA GLN A 140 -41.83 33.86 -9.19
C GLN A 140 -40.48 34.60 -9.31
N ARG A 141 -40.09 34.79 -10.56
CA ARG A 141 -38.81 35.35 -11.01
C ARG A 141 -38.48 36.65 -10.30
N ASN A 142 -37.22 36.85 -9.91
CA ASN A 142 -36.75 38.04 -9.19
C ASN A 142 -37.50 38.34 -7.87
N GLY A 143 -38.43 37.50 -7.43
CA GLY A 143 -39.18 37.65 -6.21
C GLY A 143 -38.47 36.97 -5.04
N GLY A 144 -39.02 37.16 -3.84
CA GLY A 144 -38.42 36.53 -2.68
C GLY A 144 -39.24 36.54 -1.41
N LEU A 145 -38.77 35.75 -0.45
CA LEU A 145 -39.26 35.70 0.92
C LEU A 145 -38.12 36.06 1.86
N GLU A 146 -38.37 36.97 2.79
CA GLU A 146 -37.34 37.43 3.71
C GLU A 146 -37.86 37.57 5.15
N GLY A 147 -37.23 36.89 6.10
CA GLY A 147 -37.45 37.17 7.52
C GLY A 147 -38.84 36.78 8.04
N LEU A 148 -39.36 35.63 7.65
CA LEU A 148 -40.70 35.19 8.06
C LEU A 148 -40.74 33.70 8.40
N ALA A 149 -41.72 33.32 9.21
CA ALA A 149 -41.99 31.92 9.52
C ALA A 149 -43.09 31.38 8.60
N VAL A 150 -42.88 30.18 8.07
CA VAL A 150 -43.92 29.39 7.38
C VAL A 150 -44.15 28.16 8.23
N LEU A 151 -45.33 28.07 8.84
CA LEU A 151 -45.69 27.02 9.77
C LEU A 151 -46.87 26.24 9.20
N ARG A 152 -46.80 24.91 9.21
CA ARG A 152 -47.96 24.11 8.84
C ARG A 152 -49.12 24.42 9.80
N ARG A 153 -50.30 24.67 9.27
CA ARG A 153 -51.53 24.80 10.07
C ARG A 153 -51.76 23.52 10.89
N GLY A 154 -52.08 23.68 12.17
CA GLY A 154 -52.36 22.55 13.07
C GLY A 154 -51.12 21.93 13.72
N MET A 155 -50.00 22.64 13.75
CA MET A 155 -48.89 22.28 14.64
C MET A 155 -49.28 22.43 16.11
N THR A 156 -48.79 21.51 16.94
CA THR A 156 -48.97 21.47 18.40
C THR A 156 -47.62 21.63 19.11
N VAL A 157 -47.65 21.70 20.45
CA VAL A 157 -46.45 21.64 21.30
C VAL A 157 -46.44 20.26 21.99
N PRO A 158 -45.71 19.26 21.45
CA PRO A 158 -45.69 17.94 22.06
C PRO A 158 -45.13 17.96 23.48
N THR A 159 -45.77 17.24 24.39
CA THR A 159 -45.39 17.16 25.81
C THR A 159 -44.85 15.80 26.21
N ASN A 160 -45.13 14.76 25.43
CA ASN A 160 -44.68 13.38 25.64
C ASN A 160 -44.28 12.70 24.32
N LEU A 161 -43.71 11.48 24.42
CA LEU A 161 -43.23 10.71 23.26
C LEU A 161 -44.32 10.46 22.21
N ARG A 162 -45.53 10.09 22.65
CA ARG A 162 -46.67 9.78 21.77
C ARG A 162 -47.06 10.99 20.93
N GLU A 163 -47.21 12.15 21.57
CA GLU A 163 -47.49 13.41 20.89
C GLU A 163 -46.36 13.82 19.95
N GLY A 164 -45.10 13.54 20.30
CA GLY A 164 -43.94 13.79 19.44
C GLY A 164 -43.98 12.95 18.16
N LEU A 165 -44.30 11.67 18.27
CA LEU A 165 -44.48 10.76 17.14
C LEU A 165 -45.67 11.18 16.27
N ASP A 166 -46.80 11.55 16.88
CA ASP A 166 -47.98 12.04 16.15
C ASP A 166 -47.70 13.37 15.42
N ALA A 167 -46.94 14.28 16.04
CA ALA A 167 -46.55 15.54 15.42
C ALA A 167 -45.66 15.34 14.19
N MET A 168 -44.69 14.42 14.26
CA MET A 168 -43.85 14.03 13.13
C MET A 168 -44.67 13.38 12.00
N ALA A 169 -45.61 12.49 12.35
CA ALA A 169 -46.47 11.81 11.38
C ALA A 169 -47.36 12.79 10.59
N ALA A 170 -47.76 13.89 11.23
CA ALA A 170 -48.61 14.93 10.63
C ALA A 170 -47.89 15.86 9.64
N PHE A 171 -46.58 15.69 9.39
CA PHE A 171 -45.85 16.51 8.41
C PHE A 171 -46.39 16.27 6.99
N ALA A 172 -46.86 17.32 6.34
CA ALA A 172 -47.57 17.24 5.06
C ALA A 172 -47.43 18.55 4.25
N GLY A 173 -47.66 18.47 2.94
CA GLY A 173 -47.62 19.64 2.06
C GLY A 173 -46.22 20.16 1.73
N THR A 174 -46.17 21.24 0.95
CA THR A 174 -44.94 21.92 0.51
C THR A 174 -45.00 23.38 0.94
N ALA A 175 -44.08 23.83 1.79
CA ALA A 175 -44.13 25.19 2.32
C ALA A 175 -43.91 26.24 1.21
N ILE A 176 -42.84 26.07 0.44
CA ILE A 176 -42.44 26.99 -0.62
C ILE A 176 -42.18 26.22 -1.92
N THR A 177 -42.80 26.67 -3.00
CA THR A 177 -42.54 26.20 -4.36
C THR A 177 -41.93 27.35 -5.16
N VAL A 178 -40.74 27.15 -5.74
CA VAL A 178 -40.12 28.14 -6.62
C VAL A 178 -40.73 28.01 -8.02
N GLY A 179 -41.20 29.13 -8.57
CA GLY A 179 -41.97 29.17 -9.80
C GLY A 179 -43.38 28.60 -9.66
N ASP A 180 -43.95 28.14 -10.77
CA ASP A 180 -45.24 27.44 -10.83
C ASP A 180 -45.15 25.95 -10.46
N GLY A 181 -43.93 25.43 -10.30
CA GLY A 181 -43.67 24.01 -10.03
C GLY A 181 -43.72 23.12 -11.28
N SER A 182 -43.86 23.69 -12.47
CA SER A 182 -43.74 22.96 -13.73
C SER A 182 -42.26 22.87 -14.14
N GLY A 183 -41.73 21.65 -14.24
CA GLY A 183 -40.34 21.41 -14.64
C GLY A 183 -40.09 21.89 -16.06
N GLY A 184 -39.13 22.79 -16.24
CA GLY A 184 -38.67 23.25 -17.56
C GLY A 184 -37.19 23.64 -17.53
N GLY A 185 -36.46 23.41 -18.63
CA GLY A 185 -35.02 23.60 -18.74
C GLY A 185 -34.55 25.05 -18.54
N GLY A 186 -34.26 25.45 -17.29
CA GLY A 186 -33.63 26.73 -16.93
C GLY A 186 -34.52 27.97 -17.06
N ASN A 187 -35.58 27.88 -17.86
CA ASN A 187 -36.53 28.95 -18.17
C ASN A 187 -37.78 28.96 -17.28
N GLY A 188 -37.78 28.21 -16.17
CA GLY A 188 -38.85 28.28 -15.17
C GLY A 188 -39.14 29.73 -14.77
N ASN A 189 -40.41 30.01 -14.47
CA ASN A 189 -40.84 31.36 -14.07
C ASN A 189 -40.41 31.74 -12.64
N GLY A 190 -39.56 30.95 -11.98
CA GLY A 190 -38.97 31.21 -10.66
C GLY A 190 -37.44 31.41 -10.68
N ALA A 191 -36.82 31.70 -11.83
CA ALA A 191 -35.40 32.02 -11.87
C ALA A 191 -35.05 33.27 -11.05
N ASP A 192 -33.82 33.35 -10.52
CA ASP A 192 -33.33 34.51 -9.75
C ASP A 192 -34.08 34.78 -8.43
N THR A 193 -34.91 33.84 -7.96
CA THR A 193 -35.60 33.94 -6.68
C THR A 193 -34.64 33.93 -5.48
N THR A 194 -34.97 34.70 -4.44
CA THR A 194 -34.22 34.74 -3.18
C THR A 194 -35.08 34.36 -1.98
N LEU A 195 -34.65 33.37 -1.21
CA LEU A 195 -35.28 32.93 0.03
C LEU A 195 -34.28 33.14 1.18
N ALA A 196 -34.63 33.98 2.15
CA ALA A 196 -33.67 34.44 3.17
C ALA A 196 -34.27 34.54 4.58
N GLY A 197 -33.55 34.09 5.61
CA GLY A 197 -33.95 34.34 7.00
C GLY A 197 -35.27 33.67 7.39
N LEU A 198 -35.50 32.44 6.94
CA LEU A 198 -36.79 31.76 7.07
C LEU A 198 -36.79 30.74 8.20
N LEU A 199 -37.95 30.63 8.88
CA LEU A 199 -38.26 29.49 9.75
C LEU A 199 -39.33 28.64 9.07
N ILE A 200 -39.05 27.38 8.72
CA ILE A 200 -40.00 26.52 7.99
C ILE A 200 -40.29 25.25 8.79
N LEU A 201 -41.51 25.05 9.28
CA LEU A 201 -41.81 23.93 10.18
C LEU A 201 -43.06 23.12 9.78
N GLY A 202 -42.93 21.80 9.86
CA GLY A 202 -44.07 20.88 9.86
C GLY A 202 -44.50 20.38 8.49
N PHE A 203 -43.69 20.54 7.46
CA PHE A 203 -44.06 20.20 6.07
C PHE A 203 -43.43 18.89 5.58
N ASN A 204 -44.03 18.30 4.54
CA ASN A 204 -43.39 17.21 3.81
C ASN A 204 -42.21 17.71 2.97
N TRP A 205 -42.35 18.87 2.31
CA TRP A 205 -41.27 19.60 1.65
C TRP A 205 -41.13 21.00 2.25
N GLY A 206 -39.92 21.39 2.63
CA GLY A 206 -39.62 22.75 3.04
C GLY A 206 -39.58 23.69 1.84
N ILE A 207 -38.62 23.49 0.95
CA ILE A 207 -38.44 24.28 -0.28
C ILE A 207 -38.34 23.33 -1.47
N TYR A 208 -39.17 23.54 -2.49
CA TYR A 208 -39.17 22.77 -3.71
C TYR A 208 -38.86 23.65 -4.92
N SER A 209 -37.73 23.41 -5.59
CA SER A 209 -37.35 24.11 -6.82
C SER A 209 -36.99 23.13 -7.92
N HIS A 210 -37.78 23.13 -8.99
CA HIS A 210 -37.54 22.29 -10.15
C HIS A 210 -37.62 23.13 -11.43
N GLY A 211 -36.57 23.10 -12.25
CA GLY A 211 -36.54 23.85 -13.51
C GLY A 211 -36.25 25.35 -13.38
N ASN A 212 -35.69 25.81 -12.26
CA ASN A 212 -35.43 27.23 -12.00
C ASN A 212 -33.93 27.51 -11.86
N ALA A 213 -33.46 28.50 -12.62
CA ALA A 213 -32.05 28.91 -12.62
C ALA A 213 -31.69 29.92 -11.52
N ARG A 214 -30.43 29.91 -11.07
CA ARG A 214 -29.85 30.92 -10.15
C ARG A 214 -30.62 31.14 -8.85
N LEU A 215 -31.23 30.09 -8.29
CA LEU A 215 -31.90 30.14 -6.99
C LEU A 215 -30.89 30.54 -5.90
N ARG A 216 -31.32 31.43 -5.00
CA ARG A 216 -30.57 31.80 -3.79
C ARG A 216 -31.36 31.42 -2.54
N VAL A 217 -30.79 30.59 -1.69
CA VAL A 217 -31.37 30.23 -0.38
C VAL A 217 -30.33 30.52 0.69
N LYS A 218 -30.68 31.34 1.69
CA LYS A 218 -29.76 31.70 2.78
C LYS A 218 -30.44 31.79 4.14
N ASP A 219 -29.71 31.52 5.21
CA ASP A 219 -30.18 31.70 6.59
C ASP A 219 -31.54 31.03 6.86
N VAL A 220 -31.70 29.78 6.43
CA VAL A 220 -32.95 29.03 6.62
C VAL A 220 -32.77 28.04 7.76
N LEU A 221 -33.65 28.12 8.75
CA LEU A 221 -33.77 27.11 9.80
C LEU A 221 -35.10 26.39 9.61
N GLY A 222 -35.10 25.07 9.51
CA GLY A 222 -36.36 24.36 9.24
C GLY A 222 -36.42 22.95 9.79
N ASP A 223 -37.65 22.46 9.89
CA ASP A 223 -38.03 21.11 10.29
C ASP A 223 -39.08 20.59 9.31
N ALA A 224 -38.63 19.79 8.34
CA ALA A 224 -39.47 19.19 7.30
C ALA A 224 -39.04 17.74 7.06
N ARG A 225 -39.96 16.91 6.54
CA ARG A 225 -39.64 15.52 6.16
C ARG A 225 -38.57 15.51 5.07
N ASN A 226 -38.72 16.39 4.09
CA ASN A 226 -37.73 16.69 3.08
C ASN A 226 -37.44 18.19 3.10
N GLY A 227 -36.16 18.57 3.16
CA GLY A 227 -35.76 19.95 3.38
C GLY A 227 -35.82 20.80 2.12
N LEU A 228 -34.78 20.68 1.28
CA LEU A 228 -34.59 21.46 0.05
C LEU A 228 -34.43 20.54 -1.15
N PHE A 229 -35.29 20.70 -2.16
CA PHE A 229 -35.14 20.08 -3.48
C PHE A 229 -34.66 21.10 -4.51
N ILE A 230 -33.60 20.74 -5.24
CA ILE A 230 -33.11 21.45 -6.42
C ILE A 230 -32.96 20.43 -7.54
N GLY A 231 -33.77 20.58 -8.58
CA GLY A 231 -33.74 19.70 -9.75
C GLY A 231 -33.80 20.48 -11.05
N ASN A 232 -33.09 20.03 -12.10
CA ASN A 232 -33.08 20.70 -13.40
C ASN A 232 -32.75 22.20 -13.27
N ALA A 233 -31.79 22.52 -12.40
CA ALA A 233 -31.41 23.88 -12.09
C ALA A 233 -30.14 24.22 -12.88
N PHE A 234 -30.30 25.04 -13.90
CA PHE A 234 -29.23 25.52 -14.77
C PHE A 234 -28.70 26.85 -14.23
N ASP A 235 -27.45 27.20 -14.52
CA ASP A 235 -26.82 28.46 -14.11
C ASP A 235 -26.75 28.64 -12.56
N VAL A 236 -25.67 28.13 -11.95
CA VAL A 236 -25.16 28.36 -10.57
C VAL A 236 -26.19 28.81 -9.52
N CYS A 237 -26.81 27.84 -8.84
CA CYS A 237 -27.55 28.07 -7.60
C CYS A 237 -26.61 28.31 -6.40
N ARG A 238 -27.04 29.13 -5.43
CA ARG A 238 -26.26 29.46 -4.22
C ARG A 238 -27.08 29.21 -2.96
N ILE A 239 -26.59 28.29 -2.14
CA ILE A 239 -27.24 27.86 -0.90
C ILE A 239 -26.25 28.09 0.24
N SER A 240 -26.61 28.87 1.25
CA SER A 240 -25.75 29.12 2.41
C SER A 240 -26.52 29.09 3.74
N GLU A 241 -25.89 28.63 4.82
CA GLU A 241 -26.46 28.71 6.18
C GLU A 241 -27.88 28.12 6.27
N VAL A 242 -28.13 27.01 5.57
CA VAL A 242 -29.39 26.27 5.64
C VAL A 242 -29.24 25.11 6.61
N ASN A 243 -30.11 25.06 7.62
CA ASN A 243 -30.11 24.07 8.67
C ASN A 243 -31.47 23.36 8.74
N TRP A 244 -31.48 22.07 8.40
CA TRP A 244 -32.65 21.20 8.58
C TRP A 244 -32.51 20.41 9.88
N HIS A 245 -33.17 20.88 10.93
CA HIS A 245 -33.11 20.32 12.27
C HIS A 245 -34.52 19.95 12.77
N PRO A 246 -34.71 18.83 13.48
CA PRO A 246 -36.00 18.37 13.97
C PRO A 246 -36.48 19.17 15.18
N LEU A 247 -36.65 20.48 15.00
CA LEU A 247 -36.96 21.48 16.03
C LEU A 247 -38.24 21.18 16.80
N VAL A 248 -39.25 20.61 16.14
CA VAL A 248 -40.55 20.31 16.76
C VAL A 248 -40.42 19.23 17.84
N THR A 249 -39.45 18.34 17.70
CA THR A 249 -39.32 17.12 18.52
C THR A 249 -38.02 17.06 19.34
N THR A 250 -37.05 17.96 19.09
CA THR A 250 -35.76 18.00 19.79
C THR A 250 -35.78 18.83 21.08
N GLY A 251 -34.79 18.62 21.94
CA GLY A 251 -34.64 19.38 23.19
C GLY A 251 -35.69 19.02 24.25
N ARG A 252 -36.23 17.79 24.19
CA ARG A 252 -37.22 17.23 25.10
C ARG A 252 -36.64 16.00 25.79
N ILE A 253 -37.12 15.70 27.00
CA ILE A 253 -36.69 14.50 27.75
C ILE A 253 -37.00 13.18 27.03
N TRP A 254 -38.01 13.20 26.15
CA TRP A 254 -38.48 12.06 25.35
C TRP A 254 -37.99 12.09 23.90
N SER A 255 -37.19 13.09 23.51
CA SER A 255 -36.69 13.25 22.13
C SER A 255 -35.94 12.02 21.61
N ASN A 256 -35.21 11.36 22.52
CA ASN A 256 -34.31 10.25 22.28
C ASN A 256 -34.61 9.17 23.33
N THR A 257 -35.71 8.43 23.16
CA THR A 257 -36.14 7.41 24.13
C THR A 257 -35.38 6.10 23.91
N ARG A 258 -34.76 5.58 24.98
CA ARG A 258 -34.10 4.27 25.05
C ARG A 258 -34.82 3.41 26.10
N ILE A 259 -35.24 2.20 25.72
CA ILE A 259 -35.89 1.23 26.62
C ILE A 259 -35.14 -0.10 26.51
N ALA A 260 -34.71 -0.69 27.63
CA ALA A 260 -33.98 -1.94 27.60
C ALA A 260 -34.87 -3.12 27.16
N ILE A 261 -34.27 -4.14 26.54
CA ILE A 261 -34.94 -5.40 26.21
C ILE A 261 -34.92 -6.31 27.45
N GLY A 262 -36.09 -6.76 27.88
CA GLY A 262 -36.24 -7.72 28.98
C GLY A 262 -36.35 -9.18 28.53
N ASN A 263 -36.87 -9.44 27.33
CA ASN A 263 -36.97 -10.78 26.76
C ASN A 263 -37.14 -10.75 25.23
N VAL A 264 -36.73 -11.83 24.54
CA VAL A 264 -36.97 -12.04 23.10
C VAL A 264 -37.43 -13.47 22.85
N THR A 265 -38.58 -13.64 22.20
CA THR A 265 -39.18 -14.95 21.90
C THR A 265 -39.70 -15.02 20.47
N ASP A 266 -40.09 -16.22 20.02
CA ASP A 266 -40.90 -16.37 18.81
C ASP A 266 -42.31 -15.84 19.08
N ASN A 267 -42.87 -15.08 18.14
CA ASN A 267 -44.23 -14.59 18.22
C ASN A 267 -45.29 -15.66 17.89
N GLY A 268 -44.88 -16.86 17.48
CA GLY A 268 -45.73 -17.98 17.06
C GLY A 268 -45.93 -18.08 15.55
N ALA A 269 -45.41 -17.11 14.79
CA ALA A 269 -45.40 -17.06 13.34
C ALA A 269 -43.96 -16.99 12.79
N GLY A 270 -42.95 -17.29 13.60
CA GLY A 270 -41.54 -17.27 13.21
C GLY A 270 -40.93 -15.87 13.15
N ARG A 271 -41.51 -14.87 13.83
CA ARG A 271 -40.97 -13.50 13.92
C ARG A 271 -40.49 -13.21 15.34
N PHE A 272 -39.58 -12.25 15.49
CA PHE A 272 -39.16 -11.78 16.81
C PHE A 272 -40.31 -11.08 17.53
N ARG A 273 -40.66 -11.57 18.72
CA ARG A 273 -41.39 -10.84 19.75
C ARG A 273 -40.41 -10.29 20.77
N VAL A 274 -40.41 -8.97 20.94
CA VAL A 274 -39.52 -8.26 21.87
C VAL A 274 -40.35 -7.72 23.02
N THR A 275 -39.97 -8.09 24.25
CA THR A 275 -40.52 -7.54 25.49
C THR A 275 -39.55 -6.50 26.03
N LEU A 276 -40.03 -5.27 26.20
CA LEU A 276 -39.27 -4.14 26.73
C LEU A 276 -39.49 -4.01 28.25
N THR A 277 -38.51 -3.44 28.95
CA THR A 277 -38.58 -3.24 30.42
C THR A 277 -39.50 -2.09 30.84
N GLY A 278 -40.10 -1.36 29.89
CA GLY A 278 -40.97 -0.22 30.13
C GLY A 278 -41.84 0.08 28.92
N GLU A 279 -42.79 1.02 29.07
CA GLU A 279 -43.79 1.31 28.03
C GLU A 279 -43.21 2.07 26.83
N HIS A 280 -43.56 1.64 25.61
CA HIS A 280 -43.00 2.21 24.38
C HIS A 280 -43.85 3.30 23.70
N SER A 281 -45.14 3.42 24.01
CA SER A 281 -46.08 4.36 23.37
C SER A 281 -46.26 4.24 21.83
N LEU A 282 -45.58 3.32 21.14
CA LEU A 282 -45.77 3.03 19.71
C LEU A 282 -47.20 2.58 19.33
N LYS A 283 -47.59 2.82 18.08
CA LYS A 283 -48.76 2.24 17.39
C LYS A 283 -48.28 1.22 16.33
N THR A 284 -49.11 0.24 15.98
CA THR A 284 -48.80 -0.71 14.90
C THR A 284 -48.49 0.02 13.59
N GLY A 285 -47.40 -0.36 12.93
CA GLY A 285 -46.87 0.26 11.72
C GLY A 285 -45.79 1.32 11.98
N GLU A 286 -45.54 1.71 13.23
CA GLU A 286 -44.48 2.68 13.56
C GLU A 286 -43.10 2.03 13.64
N LEU A 287 -42.08 2.88 13.67
CA LEU A 287 -40.69 2.44 13.60
C LEU A 287 -40.02 2.47 14.97
N MET A 288 -39.19 1.45 15.21
CA MET A 288 -38.22 1.41 16.30
C MET A 288 -36.86 0.96 15.77
N ASN A 289 -35.79 1.30 16.48
CA ASN A 289 -34.48 0.71 16.25
C ASN A 289 -34.13 -0.20 17.39
N ILE A 290 -33.52 -1.34 17.07
CA ILE A 290 -32.90 -2.21 18.06
C ILE A 290 -31.39 -2.18 17.86
N SER A 291 -30.71 -1.93 18.97
CA SER A 291 -29.28 -1.71 19.05
C SER A 291 -28.72 -2.38 20.32
N GLU A 292 -27.40 -2.38 20.51
CA GLU A 292 -26.73 -3.03 21.66
C GLU A 292 -26.93 -4.57 21.74
N VAL A 293 -27.20 -5.23 20.62
CA VAL A 293 -27.52 -6.67 20.57
C VAL A 293 -26.36 -7.57 20.08
N ARG A 294 -25.17 -7.02 19.83
CA ARG A 294 -24.02 -7.76 19.26
C ARG A 294 -23.61 -8.96 20.12
N SER A 295 -23.60 -8.80 21.44
CA SER A 295 -23.27 -9.85 22.42
C SER A 295 -24.50 -10.56 22.99
N SER A 296 -25.69 -10.26 22.48
CA SER A 296 -26.95 -10.79 23.04
C SER A 296 -27.18 -12.28 22.74
N GLY A 297 -26.41 -12.87 21.82
CA GLY A 297 -26.68 -14.20 21.26
C GLY A 297 -27.76 -14.20 20.17
N CYS A 298 -28.39 -13.05 19.89
CA CYS A 298 -29.34 -12.88 18.80
C CYS A 298 -29.04 -11.59 17.98
N PRO A 299 -27.90 -11.53 17.26
CA PRO A 299 -27.48 -10.33 16.53
C PRO A 299 -28.42 -9.94 15.38
N GLY A 300 -29.26 -10.88 14.90
CA GLY A 300 -30.27 -10.61 13.87
C GLY A 300 -31.37 -9.64 14.29
N LEU A 301 -31.44 -9.27 15.58
CA LEU A 301 -32.32 -8.20 16.07
C LEU A 301 -31.85 -6.80 15.66
N TYR A 302 -30.57 -6.63 15.34
CA TYR A 302 -29.99 -5.32 15.09
C TYR A 302 -30.61 -4.67 13.85
N GLY A 303 -31.08 -3.43 13.98
CA GLY A 303 -31.56 -2.63 12.85
C GLY A 303 -32.81 -1.82 13.14
N ARG A 304 -33.37 -1.25 12.07
CA ARG A 304 -34.63 -0.52 12.08
C ARG A 304 -35.78 -1.46 11.70
N TRP A 305 -36.86 -1.42 12.45
CA TRP A 305 -38.02 -2.29 12.28
C TRP A 305 -39.31 -1.48 12.27
N SER A 306 -40.26 -1.85 11.40
CA SER A 306 -41.67 -1.55 11.68
C SER A 306 -42.20 -2.58 12.67
N VAL A 307 -43.16 -2.17 13.50
CA VAL A 307 -43.67 -3.01 14.58
C VAL A 307 -45.15 -3.28 14.48
N THR A 308 -45.54 -4.48 14.85
CA THR A 308 -46.91 -4.80 15.26
C THR A 308 -46.98 -4.74 16.78
N VAL A 309 -47.78 -3.83 17.33
CA VAL A 309 -47.93 -3.66 18.78
C VAL A 309 -48.81 -4.77 19.35
N VAL A 310 -48.30 -5.45 20.38
CA VAL A 310 -49.02 -6.50 21.11
C VAL A 310 -49.69 -5.91 22.35
N ASP A 311 -48.93 -5.14 23.14
CA ASP A 311 -49.40 -4.36 24.28
C ASP A 311 -48.45 -3.18 24.57
N SER A 312 -48.50 -2.55 25.75
CA SER A 312 -47.67 -1.37 26.05
C SER A 312 -46.17 -1.67 26.18
N THR A 313 -45.77 -2.93 26.34
CA THR A 313 -44.38 -3.38 26.55
C THR A 313 -43.88 -4.38 25.52
N ARG A 314 -44.77 -4.95 24.71
CA ARG A 314 -44.44 -6.01 23.75
C ARG A 314 -44.77 -5.62 22.33
N VAL A 315 -43.81 -5.87 21.44
CA VAL A 315 -43.93 -5.66 20.00
C VAL A 315 -43.42 -6.86 19.23
N ASP A 316 -44.04 -7.11 18.07
CA ASP A 316 -43.53 -8.04 17.07
C ASP A 316 -42.80 -7.24 15.99
N LEU A 317 -41.60 -7.66 15.60
CA LEU A 317 -40.82 -7.02 14.55
C LEU A 317 -41.30 -7.52 13.18
N ASP A 318 -41.84 -6.63 12.37
CA ASP A 318 -42.38 -7.00 11.06
C ASP A 318 -41.26 -7.43 10.11
N ASN A 319 -41.56 -8.38 9.22
CA ASN A 319 -40.61 -8.94 8.24
C ASN A 319 -39.30 -9.48 8.85
N SER A 320 -39.29 -9.75 10.16
CA SER A 320 -38.18 -10.42 10.83
C SER A 320 -38.28 -11.94 10.72
N THR A 321 -37.15 -12.63 10.88
CA THR A 321 -37.09 -14.09 11.01
C THR A 321 -36.52 -14.42 12.39
N TYR A 322 -37.31 -15.09 13.23
CA TYR A 322 -36.90 -15.49 14.57
C TYR A 322 -35.74 -16.48 14.50
N VAL A 323 -34.69 -16.20 15.26
CA VAL A 323 -33.58 -17.11 15.52
C VAL A 323 -33.43 -17.20 17.04
N ALA A 324 -33.52 -18.41 17.58
CA ALA A 324 -33.31 -18.64 19.00
C ALA A 324 -31.86 -18.32 19.40
N GLY A 325 -31.64 -17.84 20.63
CA GLY A 325 -30.30 -17.58 21.15
C GLY A 325 -30.12 -16.30 21.97
N TRP A 326 -31.16 -15.47 22.11
CA TRP A 326 -31.05 -14.30 22.98
C TRP A 326 -30.82 -14.72 24.45
N SER A 327 -29.81 -14.12 25.08
CA SER A 327 -29.38 -14.43 26.45
C SER A 327 -29.39 -13.21 27.38
N SER A 328 -29.08 -12.01 26.87
CA SER A 328 -29.08 -10.75 27.63
C SER A 328 -28.89 -9.55 26.70
N GLY A 329 -29.08 -8.34 27.23
CA GLY A 329 -28.71 -7.09 26.56
C GLY A 329 -29.64 -6.67 25.40
N GLY A 330 -29.32 -5.51 24.81
CA GLY A 330 -30.11 -4.87 23.78
C GLY A 330 -31.06 -3.80 24.30
N ALA A 331 -31.32 -2.82 23.46
CA ALA A 331 -32.28 -1.76 23.74
C ALA A 331 -33.06 -1.34 22.49
N ALA A 332 -34.30 -0.95 22.73
CA ALA A 332 -35.18 -0.28 21.80
C ALA A 332 -34.95 1.24 21.84
N TYR A 333 -34.77 1.84 20.67
CA TYR A 333 -34.60 3.26 20.46
C TYR A 333 -35.78 3.79 19.67
N ILE A 334 -36.51 4.72 20.26
CA ILE A 334 -37.70 5.35 19.67
C ILE A 334 -37.42 6.86 19.59
N GLN A 335 -37.32 7.37 18.37
CA GLN A 335 -36.80 8.70 18.10
C GLN A 335 -37.76 9.51 17.22
N PRO A 336 -38.60 10.38 17.82
CA PRO A 336 -39.43 11.33 17.05
C PRO A 336 -38.60 12.39 16.30
N ASN A 337 -37.30 12.50 16.56
CA ASN A 337 -36.38 13.37 15.81
C ASN A 337 -36.04 12.87 14.41
N ARG A 338 -36.37 11.62 14.07
CA ARG A 338 -36.10 11.09 12.73
C ARG A 338 -36.94 11.79 11.67
N ARG A 339 -36.38 12.02 10.49
CA ARG A 339 -37.14 12.39 9.29
C ARG A 339 -36.87 11.34 8.21
N LEU A 340 -37.90 10.58 7.83
CA LEU A 340 -37.77 9.49 6.84
C LEU A 340 -37.49 9.97 5.40
N GLY A 341 -37.30 11.27 5.21
CA GLY A 341 -36.99 11.86 3.92
C GLY A 341 -35.54 12.34 3.85
N THR A 342 -35.30 13.27 2.94
CA THR A 342 -33.96 13.80 2.62
C THR A 342 -33.83 15.27 2.99
N ALA A 343 -32.77 15.67 3.67
CA ALA A 343 -32.56 17.08 4.03
C ALA A 343 -32.26 17.94 2.79
N PHE A 344 -31.32 17.50 1.95
CA PHE A 344 -30.92 18.19 0.73
C PHE A 344 -30.93 17.24 -0.45
N THR A 345 -31.76 17.53 -1.45
CA THR A 345 -31.82 16.78 -2.71
C THR A 345 -31.34 17.67 -3.85
N VAL A 346 -30.32 17.21 -4.57
CA VAL A 346 -29.79 17.88 -5.77
C VAL A 346 -29.80 16.89 -6.91
N THR A 347 -30.45 17.25 -8.01
CA THR A 347 -30.50 16.40 -9.20
C THR A 347 -30.40 17.19 -10.49
N SER A 348 -29.72 16.64 -11.49
CA SER A 348 -29.65 17.22 -12.85
C SER A 348 -29.34 18.73 -12.81
N THR A 349 -28.25 19.09 -12.12
CA THR A 349 -27.90 20.46 -11.74
C THR A 349 -26.40 20.65 -11.95
N ASP A 350 -26.00 21.78 -12.54
CA ASP A 350 -24.60 22.11 -12.79
C ASP A 350 -24.10 23.23 -11.86
N MET A 351 -22.88 23.05 -11.34
CA MET A 351 -22.15 24.10 -10.61
C MET A 351 -22.88 24.74 -9.41
N ALA A 352 -23.87 24.08 -8.81
CA ALA A 352 -24.50 24.60 -7.60
C ALA A 352 -23.51 24.62 -6.43
N SER A 353 -23.61 25.65 -5.60
CA SER A 353 -22.76 25.85 -4.42
C SER A 353 -23.58 25.81 -3.14
N PHE A 354 -23.15 24.97 -2.21
CA PHE A 354 -23.67 24.85 -0.85
C PHE A 354 -22.57 25.24 0.14
N GLN A 355 -22.88 26.06 1.12
CA GLN A 355 -21.93 26.55 2.12
C GLN A 355 -22.54 26.55 3.52
N ASN A 356 -21.81 26.04 4.52
CA ASN A 356 -22.24 26.08 5.93
C ASN A 356 -23.64 25.49 6.17
N CYS A 357 -24.00 24.44 5.42
CA CYS A 357 -25.31 23.80 5.54
C CYS A 357 -25.24 22.61 6.50
N PHE A 358 -26.31 22.38 7.23
CA PHE A 358 -26.36 21.35 8.28
C PHE A 358 -27.67 20.56 8.22
N GLU A 359 -27.61 19.28 8.56
CA GLU A 359 -28.80 18.48 8.85
C GLU A 359 -28.60 17.59 10.08
N TYR A 360 -29.70 17.32 10.79
CA TYR A 360 -29.75 16.31 11.84
C TYR A 360 -30.97 15.42 11.72
N GLY A 361 -30.77 14.10 11.73
CA GLY A 361 -31.85 13.12 11.89
C GLY A 361 -32.62 12.75 10.62
N HIS A 362 -32.26 13.27 9.45
CA HIS A 362 -32.82 12.77 8.18
C HIS A 362 -32.25 11.40 7.82
N ASP A 363 -33.05 10.60 7.11
CA ASP A 363 -32.62 9.30 6.59
C ASP A 363 -31.49 9.48 5.58
N ILE A 364 -31.56 10.55 4.78
CA ILE A 364 -30.46 10.97 3.92
C ILE A 364 -30.17 12.45 4.17
N GLY A 365 -28.92 12.77 4.47
CA GLY A 365 -28.51 14.16 4.63
C GLY A 365 -28.47 14.89 3.29
N PHE A 366 -27.52 14.49 2.44
CA PHE A 366 -27.35 15.02 1.09
C PHE A 366 -27.51 13.92 0.07
N ASP A 367 -28.51 14.03 -0.79
CA ASP A 367 -28.78 13.10 -1.88
C ASP A 367 -28.51 13.77 -3.23
N ILE A 368 -27.42 13.35 -3.87
CA ILE A 368 -26.95 13.89 -5.13
C ILE A 368 -27.09 12.79 -6.18
N TYR A 369 -28.02 12.95 -7.12
CA TYR A 369 -28.33 11.91 -8.11
C TYR A 369 -28.74 12.44 -9.47
N GLY A 370 -28.75 11.58 -10.49
CA GLY A 370 -28.99 11.99 -11.88
C GLY A 370 -27.77 12.70 -12.46
N ASP A 371 -27.96 13.65 -13.37
CA ASP A 371 -26.84 14.31 -14.06
C ASP A 371 -26.35 15.56 -13.30
N VAL A 372 -25.91 15.39 -12.04
CA VAL A 372 -25.30 16.48 -11.26
C VAL A 372 -23.82 16.59 -11.57
N HIS A 373 -23.39 17.78 -11.98
CA HIS A 373 -22.04 18.02 -12.45
C HIS A 373 -21.36 19.19 -11.76
N ALA A 374 -20.14 18.96 -11.27
CA ALA A 374 -19.25 20.02 -10.75
C ALA A 374 -19.84 20.89 -9.62
N CYS A 375 -20.78 20.36 -8.83
CA CYS A 375 -21.32 21.04 -7.66
C CYS A 375 -20.30 21.03 -6.51
N THR A 376 -20.30 22.10 -5.71
CA THR A 376 -19.40 22.27 -4.56
C THR A 376 -20.19 22.39 -3.27
N PHE A 377 -19.79 21.61 -2.27
CA PHE A 377 -20.40 21.50 -0.97
C PHE A 377 -19.34 21.81 0.09
N ALA A 378 -19.32 23.04 0.61
CA ALA A 378 -18.29 23.50 1.52
C ALA A 378 -18.81 23.61 2.96
N ASN A 379 -18.03 23.09 3.91
CA ASN A 379 -18.35 23.08 5.34
C ASN A 379 -19.75 22.52 5.63
N ILE A 380 -19.97 21.29 5.17
CA ILE A 380 -21.25 20.60 5.35
C ILE A 380 -21.26 19.80 6.64
N GLY A 381 -22.33 19.92 7.41
CA GLY A 381 -22.58 19.11 8.58
C GLY A 381 -23.71 18.12 8.38
N VAL A 382 -23.46 16.86 8.75
CA VAL A 382 -24.45 15.79 8.72
C VAL A 382 -24.35 15.05 10.05
N ASP A 383 -25.47 14.94 10.77
CA ASP A 383 -25.49 14.27 12.07
C ASP A 383 -26.78 13.45 12.31
N GLY A 384 -26.75 12.65 13.36
CA GLY A 384 -27.80 11.74 13.76
C GLY A 384 -27.61 11.31 15.21
N TRP A 385 -28.44 10.38 15.69
CA TRP A 385 -28.27 9.86 17.04
C TRP A 385 -27.38 8.62 17.02
N VAL A 386 -26.12 8.78 17.45
CA VAL A 386 -25.10 7.73 17.40
C VAL A 386 -25.52 6.44 18.14
N ASP A 387 -26.22 6.54 19.28
CA ASP A 387 -26.57 5.36 20.07
C ASP A 387 -27.69 4.53 19.41
N ALA A 388 -28.64 5.18 18.72
CA ALA A 388 -29.65 4.47 17.94
C ALA A 388 -29.01 3.61 16.84
N ALA A 389 -27.84 4.04 16.35
CA ALA A 389 -26.99 3.37 15.37
C ALA A 389 -27.80 2.76 14.22
N ASP A 390 -28.52 3.62 13.51
CA ASP A 390 -29.42 3.20 12.46
C ASP A 390 -28.66 2.84 11.17
N PRO A 391 -28.62 1.57 10.75
CA PRO A 391 -27.82 1.15 9.60
C PRO A 391 -28.39 1.62 8.25
N THR A 392 -29.66 2.09 8.21
CA THR A 392 -30.31 2.48 6.95
C THR A 392 -30.07 3.93 6.55
N THR A 393 -29.50 4.74 7.44
CA THR A 393 -29.32 6.17 7.20
C THR A 393 -28.02 6.45 6.46
N VAL A 394 -28.01 7.47 5.60
CA VAL A 394 -26.87 7.86 4.79
C VAL A 394 -26.56 9.35 4.98
N GLY A 395 -25.30 9.71 5.20
CA GLY A 395 -24.91 11.10 5.35
C GLY A 395 -24.90 11.83 4.01
N ILE A 396 -23.97 11.42 3.14
CA ILE A 396 -23.90 11.85 1.75
C ILE A 396 -24.12 10.64 0.86
N ARG A 397 -25.06 10.74 -0.08
CA ARG A 397 -25.26 9.78 -1.16
C ARG A 397 -24.96 10.43 -2.51
N LEU A 398 -24.03 9.82 -3.24
CA LEU A 398 -23.72 10.12 -4.63
C LEU A 398 -24.21 8.97 -5.50
N SER A 399 -25.13 9.20 -6.42
CA SER A 399 -25.71 8.12 -7.24
C SER A 399 -26.10 8.57 -8.65
N GLY A 400 -26.69 7.68 -9.45
CA GLY A 400 -27.08 7.99 -10.84
C GLY A 400 -25.86 8.23 -11.73
N THR A 401 -25.87 9.28 -12.55
CA THR A 401 -24.78 9.63 -13.47
C THR A 401 -23.96 10.81 -12.97
N THR A 402 -23.96 11.06 -11.67
CA THR A 402 -23.31 12.25 -11.09
C THR A 402 -21.79 12.19 -11.26
N GLN A 403 -21.16 13.36 -11.41
CA GLN A 403 -19.75 13.46 -11.75
C GLN A 403 -19.10 14.75 -11.22
N ARG A 404 -17.81 14.71 -10.87
CA ARG A 404 -16.98 15.86 -10.44
C ARG A 404 -17.50 16.71 -9.26
N ASN A 405 -18.40 16.17 -8.43
CA ASN A 405 -18.88 16.87 -7.24
C ASN A 405 -17.83 16.86 -6.12
N LYS A 406 -17.72 17.98 -5.39
CA LYS A 406 -16.70 18.18 -4.34
C LYS A 406 -17.34 18.50 -3.00
N PHE A 407 -16.92 17.80 -1.95
CA PHE A 407 -17.22 18.13 -0.56
C PHE A 407 -15.94 18.60 0.12
N ILE A 408 -15.95 19.78 0.71
CA ILE A 408 -14.75 20.46 1.20
C ILE A 408 -14.98 20.94 2.64
N GLY A 409 -14.29 20.33 3.60
CA GLY A 409 -14.50 20.62 5.01
C GLY A 409 -15.86 20.20 5.54
N GLY A 410 -16.04 20.35 6.85
CA GLY A 410 -17.26 19.95 7.55
C GLY A 410 -17.12 18.60 8.25
N PHE A 411 -18.25 18.05 8.67
CA PHE A 411 -18.32 16.94 9.60
C PHE A 411 -19.50 16.02 9.28
N LEU A 412 -19.22 14.72 9.11
CA LEU A 412 -20.21 13.69 8.82
C LEU A 412 -20.19 12.68 9.95
N SER A 413 -21.32 12.46 10.63
CA SER A 413 -21.36 11.59 11.81
C SER A 413 -22.70 10.91 12.01
N SER A 414 -22.66 9.84 12.82
CA SER A 414 -23.83 9.25 13.47
C SER A 414 -24.90 8.73 12.49
N LYS A 415 -24.48 8.42 11.25
CA LYS A 415 -25.32 7.78 10.23
C LYS A 415 -25.03 6.29 10.15
N GLY A 416 -25.86 5.57 9.40
CA GLY A 416 -25.58 4.19 9.02
C GLY A 416 -24.33 4.13 8.15
N VAL A 417 -24.30 4.98 7.11
CA VAL A 417 -23.13 5.24 6.28
C VAL A 417 -22.89 6.73 6.12
N SER A 418 -21.71 7.21 6.46
CA SER A 418 -21.39 8.65 6.38
C SER A 418 -21.25 9.09 4.92
N VAL A 419 -20.59 8.29 4.07
CA VAL A 419 -20.48 8.54 2.62
C VAL A 419 -20.79 7.28 1.82
N GLN A 420 -21.78 7.35 0.92
CA GLN A 420 -22.13 6.29 -0.01
C GLN A 420 -21.98 6.78 -1.45
N VAL A 421 -21.25 6.02 -2.26
CA VAL A 421 -21.04 6.29 -3.69
C VAL A 421 -21.57 5.11 -4.49
N SER A 422 -22.49 5.38 -5.40
CA SER A 422 -23.16 4.40 -6.25
C SER A 422 -23.51 5.06 -7.59
N THR A 423 -22.50 5.63 -8.25
CA THR A 423 -22.64 6.38 -9.49
C THR A 423 -22.09 5.59 -10.67
N THR A 424 -22.74 5.70 -11.83
CA THR A 424 -22.24 5.22 -13.12
C THR A 424 -21.53 6.33 -13.91
N GLY A 425 -21.38 7.52 -13.33
CA GLY A 425 -20.60 8.62 -13.90
C GLY A 425 -19.12 8.25 -14.06
N THR A 426 -18.49 8.74 -15.12
CA THR A 426 -17.11 8.35 -15.47
C THR A 426 -16.03 9.18 -14.78
N GLU A 427 -16.40 10.30 -14.15
CA GLU A 427 -15.47 11.24 -13.55
C GLU A 427 -15.50 11.19 -12.02
N GLN A 428 -14.34 11.38 -11.40
CA GLN A 428 -14.13 11.17 -9.97
C GLN A 428 -14.74 12.29 -9.09
N HIS A 429 -15.36 11.88 -7.98
CA HIS A 429 -15.80 12.78 -6.91
C HIS A 429 -14.68 13.04 -5.90
N GLU A 430 -14.74 14.15 -5.17
CA GLU A 430 -13.72 14.50 -4.17
C GLU A 430 -14.36 14.83 -2.81
N ILE A 431 -13.84 14.22 -1.75
CA ILE A 431 -14.13 14.54 -0.35
C ILE A 431 -12.81 15.02 0.26
N ILE A 432 -12.75 16.29 0.65
CA ILE A 432 -11.51 17.00 0.94
C ILE A 432 -11.58 17.63 2.34
N GLY A 433 -10.66 17.28 3.23
CA GLY A 433 -10.55 17.92 4.55
C GLY A 433 -11.78 17.75 5.43
N VAL A 434 -12.58 16.70 5.20
CA VAL A 434 -13.82 16.42 5.93
C VAL A 434 -13.52 15.48 7.09
N ASP A 435 -14.10 15.76 8.25
CA ASP A 435 -14.15 14.82 9.37
C ASP A 435 -15.24 13.78 9.09
N VAL A 436 -14.84 12.58 8.68
CA VAL A 436 -15.77 11.51 8.30
C VAL A 436 -15.78 10.48 9.42
N THR A 437 -16.79 10.58 10.27
CA THR A 437 -16.84 9.87 11.53
C THR A 437 -18.05 8.93 11.59
N GLY A 438 -17.95 7.91 12.45
CA GLY A 438 -19.09 7.14 12.96
C GLY A 438 -20.08 6.60 11.93
N GLY A 439 -19.99 5.30 11.62
CA GLY A 439 -20.99 4.58 10.83
C GLY A 439 -21.61 3.44 11.64
N ALA A 440 -22.93 3.31 11.68
CA ALA A 440 -23.59 2.16 12.29
C ALA A 440 -23.44 0.89 11.43
N ARG A 441 -23.32 1.07 10.12
CA ARG A 441 -23.00 0.04 9.13
C ARG A 441 -21.54 0.13 8.70
N ARG A 442 -21.11 1.28 8.15
CA ARG A 442 -19.72 1.57 7.69
C ARG A 442 -19.50 3.09 7.63
N ILE A 443 -18.27 3.58 7.69
CA ILE A 443 -18.03 5.03 7.50
C ILE A 443 -18.17 5.38 6.01
N VAL A 444 -17.61 4.55 5.12
CA VAL A 444 -17.71 4.74 3.66
C VAL A 444 -18.11 3.45 2.95
N GLU A 445 -19.01 3.59 1.98
CA GLU A 445 -19.33 2.56 0.99
C GLU A 445 -19.16 3.08 -0.43
N VAL A 446 -18.30 2.44 -1.20
CA VAL A 446 -18.19 2.64 -2.64
C VAL A 446 -18.79 1.41 -3.30
N LEU A 447 -20.05 1.52 -3.70
CA LEU A 447 -20.81 0.46 -4.37
C LEU A 447 -20.55 0.45 -5.87
N ASP A 448 -20.43 1.64 -6.47
CA ASP A 448 -20.08 1.88 -7.88
C ASP A 448 -19.43 3.27 -8.00
N GLY A 449 -18.71 3.52 -9.09
CA GLY A 449 -18.12 4.83 -9.39
C GLY A 449 -16.86 5.16 -8.58
N GLN A 450 -16.35 6.38 -8.76
CA GLN A 450 -15.00 6.75 -8.33
C GLN A 450 -15.01 7.89 -7.31
N VAL A 451 -14.14 7.82 -6.30
CA VAL A 451 -14.05 8.86 -5.26
C VAL A 451 -12.63 9.02 -4.71
N SER A 452 -12.23 10.26 -4.43
CA SER A 452 -10.99 10.62 -3.74
C SER A 452 -11.30 11.19 -2.38
N PHE A 453 -10.64 10.66 -1.35
CA PHE A 453 -10.56 11.24 -0.01
C PHE A 453 -9.20 11.90 0.15
N VAL A 454 -9.18 13.21 0.42
CA VAL A 454 -7.96 14.02 0.48
C VAL A 454 -7.91 14.78 1.80
N GLY A 455 -6.98 14.43 2.69
CA GLY A 455 -6.81 15.15 3.95
C GLY A 455 -7.96 14.97 4.94
N CYS A 456 -8.77 13.92 4.82
CA CYS A 456 -9.88 13.62 5.72
C CYS A 456 -9.41 13.05 7.05
N ASP A 457 -10.11 13.33 8.14
CA ASP A 457 -9.96 12.60 9.40
C ASP A 457 -11.05 11.53 9.49
N PHE A 458 -10.65 10.26 9.42
CA PHE A 458 -11.58 9.18 9.68
C PHE A 458 -11.51 8.82 11.17
N THR A 459 -12.58 9.08 11.90
CA THR A 459 -12.66 8.69 13.32
C THR A 459 -13.73 7.62 13.56
N GLY A 460 -13.37 6.59 14.32
CA GLY A 460 -14.34 5.69 14.94
C GLY A 460 -14.91 6.37 16.18
N GLY A 461 -16.08 6.99 16.09
CA GLY A 461 -16.70 7.63 17.24
C GLY A 461 -17.03 6.60 18.34
N PRO A 462 -16.70 6.85 19.62
CA PRO A 462 -17.11 6.00 20.73
C PRO A 462 -18.60 6.26 21.04
N GLY A 463 -19.49 5.40 20.54
CA GLY A 463 -20.88 5.37 21.02
C GLY A 463 -20.96 4.72 22.41
N THR A 464 -21.95 5.10 23.22
CA THR A 464 -22.09 4.76 24.66
C THR A 464 -22.47 3.29 24.95
N GLY A 465 -22.17 2.37 24.03
CA GLY A 465 -22.51 0.94 24.09
C GLY A 465 -22.62 0.28 22.71
N ASN A 466 -22.67 1.07 21.63
CA ASN A 466 -22.77 0.60 20.26
C ASN A 466 -21.45 0.84 19.50
N GLN A 467 -20.92 -0.19 18.85
CA GLN A 467 -19.66 -0.09 18.12
C GLN A 467 -19.90 0.53 16.74
N THR A 468 -19.33 1.71 16.51
CA THR A 468 -19.21 2.27 15.16
C THR A 468 -18.27 1.41 14.33
N ILE A 469 -18.63 1.16 13.07
CA ILE A 469 -17.82 0.39 12.13
C ILE A 469 -17.00 1.39 11.32
N ALA A 470 -15.76 1.60 11.77
CA ALA A 470 -14.78 2.41 11.07
C ALA A 470 -14.20 1.63 9.88
N ALA A 471 -14.98 1.52 8.81
CA ALA A 471 -14.56 0.84 7.59
C ALA A 471 -14.84 1.63 6.31
N ILE A 472 -13.92 1.50 5.35
CA ILE A 472 -14.10 1.90 3.95
C ILE A 472 -14.26 0.61 3.14
N HIS A 473 -15.41 0.46 2.49
CA HIS A 473 -15.75 -0.76 1.75
C HIS A 473 -15.92 -0.51 0.25
N LEU A 474 -15.38 -1.44 -0.55
CA LEU A 474 -15.45 -1.43 -2.01
C LEU A 474 -16.25 -2.65 -2.50
N ALA A 475 -17.37 -2.42 -3.17
CA ALA A 475 -18.13 -3.48 -3.82
C ALA A 475 -17.51 -3.88 -5.17
N GLU A 476 -18.01 -4.97 -5.78
CA GLU A 476 -17.52 -5.46 -7.08
C GLU A 476 -17.55 -4.44 -8.23
N ALA A 477 -18.49 -3.50 -8.21
CA ALA A 477 -18.61 -2.46 -9.23
C ALA A 477 -17.84 -1.17 -8.90
N ALA A 478 -17.25 -1.04 -7.70
CA ALA A 478 -16.55 0.17 -7.28
C ALA A 478 -15.47 0.60 -8.30
N GLY A 479 -15.42 1.87 -8.67
CA GLY A 479 -14.31 2.41 -9.46
C GLY A 479 -13.04 2.64 -8.62
N ASN A 480 -12.18 3.54 -9.10
CA ASN A 480 -10.97 3.94 -8.39
C ASN A 480 -11.32 4.70 -7.09
N VAL A 481 -10.71 4.26 -5.99
CA VAL A 481 -10.80 4.91 -4.68
C VAL A 481 -9.42 5.39 -4.27
N ILE A 482 -9.25 6.70 -4.10
CA ILE A 482 -7.99 7.29 -3.62
C ILE A 482 -8.19 7.74 -2.19
N VAL A 483 -7.27 7.39 -1.28
CA VAL A 483 -7.24 7.92 0.08
C VAL A 483 -5.85 8.47 0.32
N THR A 484 -5.74 9.79 0.41
CA THR A 484 -4.45 10.47 0.49
C THR A 484 -4.40 11.56 1.55
N GLY A 485 -3.33 11.60 2.35
CA GLY A 485 -3.15 12.60 3.40
C GLY A 485 -4.15 12.48 4.55
N CYS A 486 -4.91 11.40 4.64
CA CYS A 486 -5.97 11.20 5.63
C CYS A 486 -5.46 10.59 6.94
N ASP A 487 -6.18 10.80 8.04
CA ASP A 487 -6.02 9.98 9.25
C ASP A 487 -6.82 8.68 9.12
N THR A 488 -6.10 7.56 9.04
CA THR A 488 -6.69 6.23 8.80
C THR A 488 -6.52 5.30 9.99
N ARG A 489 -6.06 5.81 11.14
CA ARG A 489 -5.78 5.03 12.35
C ARG A 489 -6.90 4.06 12.77
N PRO A 490 -8.19 4.47 12.76
CA PRO A 490 -9.27 3.57 13.16
C PRO A 490 -9.89 2.80 11.98
N VAL A 491 -9.41 3.00 10.74
CA VAL A 491 -10.09 2.52 9.54
C VAL A 491 -9.63 1.12 9.14
N THR A 492 -10.60 0.22 8.94
CA THR A 492 -10.40 -1.06 8.24
C THR A 492 -10.85 -0.95 6.79
N PHE A 493 -9.99 -1.37 5.85
CA PHE A 493 -10.35 -1.44 4.42
C PHE A 493 -10.90 -2.83 4.09
N THR A 494 -12.07 -2.89 3.45
CA THR A 494 -12.73 -4.15 3.08
C THR A 494 -13.21 -4.10 1.63
N ALA A 495 -13.35 -5.25 0.98
CA ALA A 495 -13.92 -5.34 -0.37
C ALA A 495 -14.64 -6.68 -0.58
N ASP A 496 -15.55 -6.74 -1.56
CA ASP A 496 -16.26 -7.98 -1.93
C ASP A 496 -15.30 -9.04 -2.51
N SER A 497 -14.23 -8.61 -3.19
CA SER A 497 -13.17 -9.49 -3.68
C SER A 497 -11.80 -8.81 -3.71
N ALA A 498 -10.76 -9.62 -3.97
CA ALA A 498 -9.42 -9.12 -4.26
C ALA A 498 -9.37 -8.23 -5.52
N ALA A 499 -10.28 -8.41 -6.48
CA ALA A 499 -10.33 -7.56 -7.67
C ALA A 499 -10.85 -6.14 -7.35
N ALA A 500 -11.90 -6.05 -6.53
CA ALA A 500 -12.39 -4.78 -6.00
C ALA A 500 -11.34 -4.09 -5.11
N MET A 501 -10.65 -4.85 -4.24
CA MET A 501 -9.59 -4.32 -3.38
C MET A 501 -8.42 -3.70 -4.16
N LYS A 502 -8.10 -4.19 -5.38
CA LYS A 502 -7.03 -3.61 -6.23
C LYS A 502 -7.31 -2.18 -6.73
N ARG A 503 -8.54 -1.67 -6.56
CA ARG A 503 -8.96 -0.34 -7.02
C ARG A 503 -8.73 0.76 -5.98
N ILE A 504 -8.24 0.40 -4.79
CA ILE A 504 -7.85 1.38 -3.76
C ILE A 504 -6.38 1.78 -3.88
N SER A 505 -6.12 3.08 -3.78
CA SER A 505 -4.77 3.66 -3.65
C SER A 505 -4.66 4.44 -2.35
N LEU A 506 -3.62 4.16 -1.56
CA LEU A 506 -3.38 4.78 -0.25
C LEU A 506 -2.04 5.53 -0.29
N ALA A 507 -2.02 6.84 -0.02
CA ALA A 507 -0.80 7.65 -0.05
C ALA A 507 -0.72 8.64 1.12
N ALA A 508 0.45 8.82 1.72
CA ALA A 508 0.70 9.86 2.74
C ALA A 508 -0.29 9.90 3.93
N ASN A 509 -0.96 8.78 4.27
CA ASN A 509 -1.95 8.71 5.35
C ASN A 509 -1.28 8.52 6.72
N ARG A 510 -1.90 9.05 7.78
CA ARG A 510 -1.52 8.77 9.17
C ARG A 510 -2.09 7.41 9.61
N HIS A 511 -1.25 6.57 10.22
CA HIS A 511 -1.57 5.21 10.67
C HIS A 511 -1.29 5.04 12.18
N THR A 512 -1.76 3.95 12.79
CA THR A 512 -1.51 3.67 14.22
C THR A 512 -0.05 3.34 14.46
N THR A 513 0.43 3.77 15.61
CA THR A 513 1.71 3.36 16.18
C THR A 513 1.70 1.83 16.37
N GLU A 514 2.65 1.14 15.74
CA GLU A 514 3.02 -0.28 15.94
C GLU A 514 2.44 -1.39 15.04
N SER A 515 1.90 -1.13 13.84
CA SER A 515 1.75 -2.23 12.87
C SER A 515 1.91 -1.81 11.42
N THR A 516 2.61 -2.67 10.67
CA THR A 516 2.74 -2.64 9.21
C THR A 516 1.37 -2.62 8.54
N ASN A 517 1.25 -1.93 7.40
CA ASN A 517 0.06 -1.91 6.56
C ASN A 517 -0.45 -3.34 6.31
N ARG A 518 -1.45 -3.80 7.09
CA ARG A 518 -2.19 -5.03 6.78
C ARG A 518 -3.21 -4.69 5.70
N ILE A 519 -2.77 -4.78 4.45
CA ILE A 519 -3.70 -4.81 3.34
C ILE A 519 -4.05 -6.27 3.08
N ALA A 520 -5.24 -6.69 3.50
CA ALA A 520 -5.80 -7.97 3.11
C ALA A 520 -6.16 -7.89 1.62
N ALA A 521 -5.30 -8.45 0.77
CA ALA A 521 -5.47 -8.61 -0.67
C ALA A 521 -5.47 -7.34 -1.56
N GLY A 522 -4.70 -6.32 -1.17
CA GLY A 522 -4.39 -5.15 -1.99
C GLY A 522 -2.91 -4.83 -1.91
N ARG A 523 -2.35 -4.33 -3.01
CA ARG A 523 -0.95 -3.95 -3.17
C ARG A 523 -0.50 -3.03 -2.03
N VAL A 524 0.57 -3.39 -1.30
CA VAL A 524 1.34 -2.44 -0.50
C VAL A 524 2.22 -1.66 -1.47
N GLU A 525 1.73 -0.50 -1.89
CA GLU A 525 2.48 0.44 -2.69
C GLU A 525 3.26 1.38 -1.76
N ILE A 526 4.58 1.20 -1.72
CA ILE A 526 5.51 2.24 -1.26
C ILE A 526 5.86 3.04 -2.52
N ALA A 527 5.03 4.01 -2.89
CA ALA A 527 5.34 4.93 -3.99
C ALA A 527 5.27 6.38 -3.52
N SER A 528 6.31 7.15 -3.82
CA SER A 528 6.18 8.57 -4.12
C SER A 528 5.92 8.68 -5.63
N VAL A 529 4.86 9.37 -6.00
CA VAL A 529 4.31 9.52 -7.36
C VAL A 529 5.27 10.26 -8.31
N SER A 530 5.22 9.96 -9.62
CA SER A 530 4.99 11.05 -10.59
C SER A 530 4.27 10.62 -11.88
N ASP A 531 3.22 11.39 -12.16
CA ASP A 531 2.68 11.95 -13.41
C ASP A 531 2.07 11.14 -14.56
N THR A 532 2.19 9.83 -14.69
CA THR A 532 1.39 9.15 -15.75
C THR A 532 1.10 7.69 -15.43
N ALA A 533 -0.18 7.32 -15.45
CA ALA A 533 -0.74 6.03 -15.05
C ALA A 533 -0.05 4.78 -15.64
N ALA A 534 0.10 3.70 -14.85
CA ALA A 534 -0.50 2.34 -15.07
C ALA A 534 0.29 1.16 -14.39
N ILE A 535 -0.42 0.06 -14.02
CA ILE A 535 -0.02 -1.39 -14.07
C ILE A 535 0.62 -2.15 -12.85
N GLU A 536 0.23 -3.44 -12.70
CA GLU A 536 0.83 -4.67 -12.08
C GLU A 536 1.87 -4.53 -10.93
N THR A 537 1.69 -5.17 -9.76
CA THR A 537 2.67 -5.02 -8.64
C THR A 537 3.94 -5.86 -8.85
N ARG A 538 4.89 -5.24 -9.51
CA ARG A 538 6.25 -5.70 -9.73
C ARG A 538 7.22 -4.94 -8.80
N LEU A 539 8.27 -5.58 -8.28
CA LEU A 539 9.62 -5.03 -8.52
C LEU A 539 10.20 -6.01 -9.54
N SER A 540 9.91 -5.70 -10.79
CA SER A 540 10.22 -6.48 -11.97
C SER A 540 10.73 -5.47 -12.95
N ALA A 541 11.83 -5.80 -13.59
CA ALA A 541 12.20 -5.17 -14.83
C ALA A 541 11.80 -6.12 -15.96
N ASP A 542 11.02 -5.62 -16.91
CA ASP A 542 10.92 -6.24 -18.24
C ASP A 542 12.30 -6.24 -18.90
N ALA A 543 12.53 -7.21 -19.80
CA ALA A 543 13.67 -7.52 -20.67
C ALA A 543 15.12 -7.33 -20.15
N ASP A 544 15.38 -6.34 -19.30
CA ASP A 544 16.68 -5.84 -18.86
C ASP A 544 16.91 -6.04 -17.34
N GLY A 545 15.88 -6.40 -16.57
CA GLY A 545 16.01 -7.26 -15.37
C GLY A 545 16.78 -6.76 -14.11
N ALA A 546 16.59 -5.55 -13.56
CA ALA A 546 17.16 -5.19 -12.24
C ALA A 546 16.20 -4.51 -11.23
N VAL A 547 16.37 -4.87 -9.95
CA VAL A 547 15.46 -4.67 -8.81
C VAL A 547 16.35 -4.43 -7.57
N ASN A 548 16.46 -3.20 -7.05
CA ASN A 548 17.44 -2.83 -5.99
C ASN A 548 16.78 -2.50 -4.64
N ILE A 549 17.34 -3.01 -3.53
CA ILE A 549 16.93 -2.74 -2.14
C ILE A 549 18.12 -2.07 -1.41
N HIS A 550 17.98 -0.82 -0.95
CA HIS A 550 19.07 -0.04 -0.31
C HIS A 550 18.72 0.49 1.08
N LYS A 551 19.73 0.62 1.96
CA LYS A 551 19.66 1.24 3.30
C LYS A 551 20.57 2.46 3.40
N ARG A 552 20.19 3.47 4.20
CA ARG A 552 20.90 4.77 4.32
C ARG A 552 21.72 4.97 5.61
N GLY A 553 22.07 3.92 6.36
CA GLY A 553 22.84 4.03 7.62
C GLY A 553 23.86 2.89 7.83
N GLY A 554 24.84 3.06 8.72
CA GLY A 554 26.09 2.26 8.76
C GLY A 554 26.01 0.76 9.11
N ASN A 555 24.91 0.24 9.67
CA ASN A 555 24.83 -1.17 10.11
C ASN A 555 23.83 -2.01 9.29
N GLY A 556 24.30 -2.85 8.35
CA GLY A 556 23.66 -4.04 7.69
C GLY A 556 22.16 -4.06 7.25
N ALA A 557 21.82 -4.85 6.22
CA ALA A 557 20.42 -5.15 5.83
C ALA A 557 20.21 -6.67 5.65
N GLN A 558 19.10 -7.22 6.19
CA GLN A 558 18.82 -8.67 6.18
C GLN A 558 17.36 -8.95 5.78
N LEU A 559 17.17 -9.92 4.87
CA LEU A 559 15.88 -10.55 4.57
C LEU A 559 15.81 -11.90 5.32
N ARG A 560 14.83 -12.09 6.22
CA ARG A 560 14.64 -13.33 7.01
C ARG A 560 13.39 -14.09 6.57
N LEU A 561 13.50 -15.41 6.48
CA LEU A 561 12.40 -16.36 6.28
C LEU A 561 12.15 -17.09 7.60
N LEU A 562 10.91 -17.08 8.07
CA LEU A 562 10.48 -17.67 9.35
C LEU A 562 9.76 -19.00 9.09
N ASP A 563 9.81 -19.94 10.02
CA ASP A 563 9.02 -21.16 9.98
C ASP A 563 7.57 -20.94 10.42
N ALA A 564 6.77 -22.01 10.39
CA ALA A 564 5.36 -21.98 10.77
C ALA A 564 5.11 -21.67 12.27
N ALA A 565 6.15 -21.59 13.09
CA ALA A 565 6.10 -21.20 14.50
C ALA A 565 6.73 -19.81 14.75
N ASP A 566 6.89 -19.00 13.70
CA ASP A 566 7.53 -17.68 13.70
C ASP A 566 8.99 -17.68 14.19
N LYS A 567 9.69 -18.81 14.07
CA LYS A 567 11.13 -18.90 14.37
C LYS A 567 11.95 -18.70 13.10
N PRO A 568 13.10 -18.00 13.15
CA PRO A 568 13.95 -17.80 11.97
C PRO A 568 14.45 -19.14 11.38
N ALA A 569 14.14 -19.39 10.12
CA ALA A 569 14.46 -20.64 9.42
C ALA A 569 15.56 -20.47 8.35
N ALA A 570 15.64 -19.30 7.70
CA ALA A 570 16.71 -18.96 6.75
C ALA A 570 16.87 -17.44 6.59
N SER A 571 18.00 -16.97 6.08
CA SER A 571 18.15 -15.55 5.74
C SER A 571 19.07 -15.29 4.54
N PHE A 572 18.84 -14.15 3.88
CA PHE A 572 19.68 -13.57 2.85
C PHE A 572 20.17 -12.21 3.33
N THR A 573 21.49 -12.06 3.47
CA THR A 573 22.09 -10.87 4.10
C THR A 573 23.10 -10.22 3.17
N LEU A 574 23.01 -8.89 3.01
CA LEU A 574 24.06 -8.07 2.40
C LEU A 574 24.76 -7.25 3.48
N SER A 575 26.07 -7.45 3.59
CA SER A 575 26.96 -6.68 4.46
C SER A 575 28.17 -6.24 3.64
N GLY A 576 28.29 -4.93 3.36
CA GLY A 576 29.29 -4.44 2.41
C GLY A 576 29.00 -4.87 0.96
N THR A 577 29.97 -5.46 0.27
CA THR A 577 29.87 -5.90 -1.15
C THR A 577 29.54 -7.39 -1.35
N ASP A 578 29.29 -8.12 -0.26
CA ASP A 578 29.24 -9.59 -0.24
C ASP A 578 27.81 -10.13 -0.02
N VAL A 579 27.55 -11.33 -0.57
CA VAL A 579 26.26 -12.05 -0.50
C VAL A 579 26.45 -13.39 0.23
N ASN A 580 25.78 -13.56 1.39
CA ASN A 580 25.94 -14.73 2.26
C ASN A 580 24.67 -15.59 2.37
N PHE A 581 24.84 -16.92 2.42
CA PHE A 581 23.81 -17.93 2.70
C PHE A 581 24.22 -18.70 3.97
N ALA A 582 23.38 -18.85 4.99
CA ALA A 582 23.73 -19.53 6.25
C ALA A 582 22.53 -20.26 6.90
N GLY A 583 22.81 -21.28 7.73
CA GLY A 583 21.87 -21.91 8.67
C GLY A 583 22.28 -21.64 10.13
N GLU A 584 21.33 -21.64 11.07
CA GLU A 584 21.56 -21.19 12.46
C GLU A 584 21.75 -22.32 13.49
N ILE A 585 22.52 -22.00 14.54
CA ILE A 585 23.06 -22.95 15.52
C ILE A 585 21.99 -23.46 16.49
N GLY A 586 21.84 -24.79 16.56
CA GLY A 586 21.05 -25.51 17.57
C GLY A 586 20.28 -26.72 17.04
N ASN A 587 19.81 -26.67 15.78
CA ASN A 587 19.03 -27.76 15.17
C ASN A 587 19.65 -28.33 13.88
N ASN A 588 20.46 -27.57 13.15
CA ASN A 588 21.24 -28.06 12.01
C ASN A 588 22.59 -27.32 11.93
N PRO A 589 23.65 -27.82 12.61
CA PRO A 589 24.92 -27.10 12.72
C PRO A 589 25.73 -27.04 11.42
N ASN A 590 25.30 -27.69 10.33
CA ASN A 590 25.97 -27.60 9.04
C ASN A 590 25.16 -26.69 8.09
N ALA A 591 25.67 -25.47 7.85
CA ALA A 591 25.17 -24.61 6.78
C ALA A 591 25.42 -25.27 5.42
N ALA A 592 24.52 -25.08 4.45
CA ALA A 592 24.76 -25.51 3.07
C ALA A 592 25.98 -24.80 2.44
N LEU A 593 26.40 -23.66 3.01
CA LEU A 593 27.62 -22.92 2.72
C LEU A 593 27.95 -22.04 3.93
N SER A 594 29.13 -22.18 4.56
CA SER A 594 29.53 -21.38 5.73
C SER A 594 30.71 -20.49 5.40
N LEU A 595 30.60 -19.19 5.72
CA LEU A 595 31.61 -18.16 5.47
C LEU A 595 31.71 -17.21 6.69
N GLY A 596 32.34 -17.66 7.79
CA GLY A 596 32.86 -16.74 8.84
C GLY A 596 32.94 -17.33 10.26
N GLY A 597 33.80 -16.75 11.13
CA GLY A 597 34.03 -17.11 12.56
C GLY A 597 34.76 -16.02 13.38
N ALA A 598 34.88 -16.16 14.72
CA ALA A 598 35.31 -15.08 15.63
C ALA A 598 36.76 -14.60 15.44
N GLY A 599 36.95 -13.27 15.44
CA GLY A 599 38.25 -12.60 15.20
C GLY A 599 38.42 -12.03 13.79
N MET A 600 37.41 -12.17 12.94
CA MET A 600 37.45 -11.65 11.57
C MET A 600 37.13 -10.15 11.53
N THR A 601 38.02 -9.38 10.91
CA THR A 601 37.90 -7.93 10.70
C THR A 601 37.45 -7.56 9.27
N GLN A 602 37.15 -8.56 8.41
CA GLN A 602 36.73 -8.45 6.99
C GLN A 602 35.76 -9.60 6.57
N PRO A 603 34.86 -9.41 5.58
CA PRO A 603 33.82 -10.39 5.18
C PRO A 603 34.35 -11.58 4.37
N GLN A 604 33.61 -12.70 4.37
CA GLN A 604 33.97 -13.95 3.68
C GLN A 604 32.93 -14.28 2.59
N THR A 605 33.37 -14.47 1.35
CA THR A 605 32.54 -14.73 0.15
C THR A 605 32.95 -16.01 -0.58
N LEU A 606 32.00 -16.87 -1.01
CA LEU A 606 32.23 -17.99 -1.94
C LEU A 606 31.60 -17.67 -3.31
N ARG A 607 32.43 -17.54 -4.33
CA ARG A 607 32.01 -17.27 -5.71
C ARG A 607 32.54 -18.37 -6.64
N LEU A 608 31.68 -19.34 -6.94
CA LEU A 608 31.95 -20.38 -7.95
C LEU A 608 31.59 -19.82 -9.33
N ARG A 609 32.53 -19.10 -9.93
CA ARG A 609 32.42 -18.68 -11.33
C ARG A 609 33.77 -18.75 -12.00
N ARG A 610 33.80 -19.38 -13.16
CA ARG A 610 35.00 -19.52 -13.95
C ARG A 610 34.79 -18.91 -15.35
N LEU A 611 35.35 -17.72 -15.53
CA LEU A 611 35.51 -17.05 -16.81
C LEU A 611 36.84 -16.30 -16.74
N SER A 612 37.89 -16.90 -17.29
CA SER A 612 39.18 -16.23 -17.43
C SER A 612 39.19 -15.52 -18.77
N ALA A 613 39.31 -14.19 -18.77
CA ALA A 613 39.37 -13.37 -19.98
C ALA A 613 40.79 -13.34 -20.60
N SER A 614 41.79 -13.81 -19.86
CA SER A 614 43.19 -13.87 -20.26
C SER A 614 43.89 -15.00 -19.49
N PRO A 615 43.46 -16.27 -19.62
CA PRO A 615 44.14 -17.36 -18.93
C PRO A 615 45.60 -17.40 -19.39
N ALA A 616 46.54 -17.63 -18.48
CA ALA A 616 47.94 -17.86 -18.78
C ALA A 616 48.28 -19.36 -18.72
N ALA A 617 49.37 -19.75 -19.36
CA ALA A 617 49.87 -21.12 -19.29
C ALA A 617 50.19 -21.52 -17.84
N ASN A 618 49.73 -22.70 -17.45
CA ASN A 618 49.75 -23.34 -16.12
C ASN A 618 48.82 -22.73 -15.05
N ASP A 619 47.87 -21.87 -15.42
CA ASP A 619 46.90 -21.35 -14.47
C ASP A 619 45.96 -22.45 -13.96
N ARG A 620 45.74 -22.49 -12.65
CA ARG A 620 44.67 -23.29 -12.04
C ARG A 620 43.37 -22.53 -12.18
N ILE A 621 42.44 -23.20 -12.81
CA ILE A 621 41.29 -22.55 -13.41
C ILE A 621 40.01 -23.13 -12.78
N ALA A 622 40.09 -24.28 -12.10
CA ALA A 622 39.12 -24.75 -11.11
C ALA A 622 39.84 -25.71 -10.14
N VAL A 623 39.53 -25.62 -8.84
CA VAL A 623 40.11 -26.50 -7.81
C VAL A 623 39.01 -26.92 -6.84
N LEU A 624 38.96 -28.20 -6.51
CA LEU A 624 38.14 -28.75 -5.44
C LEU A 624 39.07 -29.39 -4.41
N GLU A 625 38.97 -28.94 -3.16
CA GLU A 625 39.87 -29.36 -2.08
C GLU A 625 39.11 -30.09 -0.99
N ALA A 626 39.69 -31.18 -0.49
CA ALA A 626 39.20 -31.93 0.64
C ALA A 626 40.09 -31.63 1.86
N ASN A 627 39.58 -30.75 2.71
CA ASN A 627 40.25 -30.33 3.93
C ASN A 627 39.65 -31.04 5.14
N GLY A 628 40.46 -31.21 6.18
CA GLY A 628 40.02 -31.74 7.46
C GLY A 628 41.02 -31.41 8.54
N ASN A 629 40.61 -31.51 9.80
CA ASN A 629 41.54 -31.35 10.91
C ASN A 629 42.44 -32.57 11.05
N ASN A 630 43.72 -32.34 11.30
CA ASN A 630 44.58 -33.38 11.83
C ASN A 630 44.22 -33.67 13.30
N SER A 631 44.87 -34.66 13.91
CA SER A 631 44.61 -35.07 15.30
C SER A 631 44.96 -34.00 16.35
N ALA A 632 45.64 -32.91 15.95
CA ALA A 632 45.89 -31.74 16.79
C ALA A 632 44.90 -30.59 16.51
N ALA A 633 43.80 -30.88 15.80
CA ALA A 633 42.74 -29.95 15.40
C ALA A 633 43.18 -28.82 14.45
N ALA A 634 44.32 -28.94 13.77
CA ALA A 634 44.74 -28.01 12.72
C ALA A 634 44.23 -28.47 11.35
N GLU A 635 43.52 -27.60 10.64
CA GLU A 635 42.97 -27.90 9.31
C GLU A 635 44.09 -28.10 8.29
N GLN A 636 44.02 -29.17 7.51
CA GLN A 636 44.96 -29.53 6.48
C GLN A 636 44.20 -29.88 5.21
N THR A 637 44.69 -29.43 4.07
CA THR A 637 44.30 -30.00 2.77
C THR A 637 44.94 -31.36 2.64
N PHE A 638 44.13 -32.41 2.72
CA PHE A 638 44.61 -33.78 2.60
C PHE A 638 44.69 -34.20 1.14
N ALA A 639 43.75 -33.74 0.32
CA ALA A 639 43.75 -33.97 -1.11
C ALA A 639 43.10 -32.81 -1.86
N ARG A 640 43.48 -32.64 -3.12
CA ARG A 640 42.81 -31.73 -4.05
C ARG A 640 42.82 -32.26 -5.47
N LEU A 641 41.80 -31.83 -6.20
CA LEU A 641 41.63 -32.02 -7.63
C LEU A 641 41.66 -30.65 -8.31
N ALA A 642 42.53 -30.48 -9.30
CA ALA A 642 42.66 -29.21 -10.01
C ALA A 642 42.65 -29.39 -11.52
N ALA A 643 41.93 -28.50 -12.20
CA ALA A 643 42.06 -28.25 -13.62
C ALA A 643 43.08 -27.13 -13.86
N VAL A 644 44.03 -27.36 -14.76
CA VAL A 644 45.12 -26.46 -15.09
C VAL A 644 45.08 -26.13 -16.58
N ALA A 645 45.18 -24.86 -16.97
CA ALA A 645 45.28 -24.44 -18.36
C ALA A 645 46.75 -24.44 -18.76
N GLU A 646 47.28 -25.54 -19.27
CA GLU A 646 48.69 -25.66 -19.68
C GLU A 646 49.04 -24.75 -20.87
N ASN A 647 48.13 -24.61 -21.83
CA ASN A 647 48.23 -23.66 -22.93
C ASN A 647 46.86 -23.01 -23.20
N VAL A 648 46.92 -21.76 -23.61
CA VAL A 648 45.80 -20.83 -23.70
C VAL A 648 45.79 -20.09 -25.04
N THR A 649 46.79 -20.35 -25.90
CA THR A 649 46.87 -19.79 -27.25
C THR A 649 45.77 -20.37 -28.15
N THR A 650 45.06 -19.50 -28.86
CA THR A 650 43.98 -19.86 -29.79
C THR A 650 44.41 -20.92 -30.79
N GLY A 651 43.71 -22.07 -30.82
CA GLY A 651 43.98 -23.20 -31.71
C GLY A 651 45.03 -24.19 -31.20
N GLY A 652 45.58 -23.97 -30.00
CA GLY A 652 46.56 -24.84 -29.34
C GLY A 652 46.27 -25.03 -27.85
N GLU A 653 45.04 -24.77 -27.40
CA GLU A 653 44.62 -24.84 -26.01
C GLU A 653 44.87 -26.24 -25.42
N ALA A 654 45.51 -26.28 -24.26
CA ALA A 654 45.91 -27.51 -23.60
C ALA A 654 45.49 -27.45 -22.13
N GLY A 655 44.74 -28.45 -21.67
CA GLY A 655 44.35 -28.59 -20.28
C GLY A 655 45.01 -29.79 -19.63
N ALA A 656 45.28 -29.70 -18.33
CA ALA A 656 45.63 -30.85 -17.50
C ALA A 656 44.68 -31.01 -16.33
N LEU A 657 44.44 -32.27 -15.97
CA LEU A 657 43.81 -32.63 -14.71
C LEU A 657 44.89 -33.17 -13.77
N VAL A 658 44.94 -32.61 -12.57
CA VAL A 658 45.99 -32.87 -11.61
C VAL A 658 45.40 -33.34 -10.29
N PHE A 659 45.93 -34.44 -9.78
CA PHE A 659 45.61 -35.00 -8.47
C PHE A 659 46.78 -34.79 -7.54
N GLU A 660 46.48 -34.21 -6.39
CA GLU A 660 47.50 -33.80 -5.44
C GLU A 660 47.09 -34.24 -4.05
N THR A 661 48.05 -34.81 -3.33
CA THR A 661 47.83 -35.31 -1.97
C THR A 661 48.94 -34.85 -1.06
N ARG A 662 48.57 -34.63 0.21
CA ARG A 662 49.50 -34.26 1.26
C ARG A 662 50.26 -35.48 1.75
N ALA A 663 51.59 -35.39 1.75
CA ALA A 663 52.47 -36.35 2.41
C ALA A 663 53.69 -35.60 2.95
N ALA A 664 54.19 -36.00 4.13
CA ALA A 664 55.35 -35.38 4.78
C ALA A 664 55.27 -33.83 4.88
N GLY A 665 54.09 -33.31 5.23
CA GLY A 665 53.90 -31.88 5.49
C GLY A 665 53.70 -30.98 4.25
N THR A 666 53.76 -31.52 3.02
CA THR A 666 53.51 -30.76 1.78
C THR A 666 52.47 -31.43 0.87
N VAL A 667 51.66 -30.62 0.18
CA VAL A 667 50.77 -31.08 -0.91
C VAL A 667 51.56 -31.01 -2.19
N ALA A 668 51.64 -32.12 -2.91
CA ALA A 668 52.32 -32.17 -4.18
C ALA A 668 51.50 -32.94 -5.20
N GLU A 669 51.68 -32.58 -6.46
CA GLU A 669 51.20 -33.34 -7.60
C GLU A 669 51.73 -34.76 -7.57
N ARG A 670 50.80 -35.72 -7.58
CA ARG A 670 51.12 -37.14 -7.60
C ARG A 670 50.89 -37.74 -8.97
N PHE A 671 49.82 -37.28 -9.61
CA PHE A 671 49.38 -37.75 -10.90
C PHE A 671 48.85 -36.60 -11.73
N ARG A 672 49.32 -36.52 -12.97
CA ARG A 672 48.83 -35.59 -13.98
C ARG A 672 48.49 -36.35 -15.25
N ILE A 673 47.36 -35.97 -15.84
CA ILE A 673 47.05 -36.24 -17.24
C ILE A 673 47.23 -34.92 -17.98
N SER A 674 48.23 -34.84 -18.84
CA SER A 674 48.45 -33.67 -19.68
C SER A 674 47.52 -33.69 -20.91
N SER A 675 47.49 -32.57 -21.61
CA SER A 675 46.76 -32.41 -22.87
C SER A 675 47.11 -33.41 -23.98
N THR A 676 48.31 -33.98 -23.98
CA THR A 676 48.76 -34.98 -24.97
C THR A 676 48.31 -36.41 -24.62
N GLY A 677 47.57 -36.59 -23.51
CA GLY A 677 47.23 -37.89 -22.96
C GLY A 677 48.38 -38.54 -22.18
N THR A 678 49.51 -37.86 -22.03
CA THR A 678 50.65 -38.36 -21.26
C THR A 678 50.29 -38.38 -19.79
N ALA A 679 50.36 -39.57 -19.20
CA ALA A 679 50.14 -39.81 -17.78
C ALA A 679 51.48 -39.78 -17.05
N THR A 680 51.69 -38.76 -16.21
CA THR A 680 52.93 -38.61 -15.43
C THR A 680 52.67 -38.90 -13.96
N LEU A 681 53.41 -39.86 -13.43
CA LEU A 681 53.50 -40.14 -12.00
C LEU A 681 54.79 -39.55 -11.46
N LYS A 682 54.71 -38.74 -10.38
CA LYS A 682 55.92 -38.20 -9.72
C LYS A 682 56.54 -39.14 -8.68
N GLY A 683 55.96 -40.33 -8.50
CA GLY A 683 56.47 -41.40 -7.65
C GLY A 683 56.77 -42.68 -8.44
N PRO A 684 57.42 -43.68 -7.83
CA PRO A 684 57.74 -44.92 -8.50
C PRO A 684 56.47 -45.64 -8.96
N LEU A 685 56.48 -46.06 -10.22
CA LEU A 685 55.52 -47.05 -10.71
C LEU A 685 56.00 -48.42 -10.22
N VAL A 686 55.31 -48.97 -9.21
CA VAL A 686 55.60 -50.32 -8.73
C VAL A 686 54.88 -51.32 -9.63
N LEU A 687 55.66 -52.15 -10.32
CA LEU A 687 55.15 -53.14 -11.26
C LEU A 687 55.12 -54.52 -10.59
N PRO A 688 54.05 -55.32 -10.80
CA PRO A 688 53.89 -56.60 -10.13
C PRO A 688 54.75 -57.74 -10.69
N GLY A 689 55.47 -57.56 -11.80
CA GLY A 689 56.32 -58.60 -12.41
C GLY A 689 57.23 -58.11 -13.54
N ASP A 690 58.12 -58.99 -14.01
CA ASP A 690 59.09 -58.72 -15.08
C ASP A 690 58.42 -58.62 -16.47
N PRO A 691 58.99 -57.84 -17.41
CA PRO A 691 58.38 -57.60 -18.71
C PRO A 691 58.40 -58.87 -19.59
N VAL A 692 57.23 -59.29 -20.05
CA VAL A 692 57.05 -60.49 -20.91
C VAL A 692 56.93 -60.18 -22.40
N ALA A 693 56.83 -58.91 -22.77
CA ALA A 693 56.73 -58.44 -24.16
C ALA A 693 57.53 -57.16 -24.37
N ASN A 694 57.89 -56.89 -25.62
CA ASN A 694 58.62 -55.69 -25.99
C ASN A 694 57.83 -54.43 -25.60
N LEU A 695 58.54 -53.46 -25.01
CA LEU A 695 58.04 -52.16 -24.52
C LEU A 695 57.20 -52.20 -23.24
N HIS A 696 57.12 -53.34 -22.53
CA HIS A 696 56.66 -53.34 -21.15
C HIS A 696 57.66 -52.62 -20.24
N ALA A 697 57.16 -51.93 -19.23
CA ALA A 697 58.02 -51.35 -18.21
C ALA A 697 58.69 -52.48 -17.38
N ALA A 698 59.98 -52.32 -17.07
CA ALA A 698 60.82 -53.36 -16.47
C ALA A 698 61.10 -53.12 -14.97
N THR A 699 61.35 -54.17 -14.19
CA THR A 699 61.70 -54.06 -12.77
C THR A 699 63.19 -53.75 -12.56
N LYS A 700 63.55 -53.14 -11.43
CA LYS A 700 64.95 -52.76 -11.09
C LYS A 700 65.91 -53.95 -11.07
N ARG A 701 65.45 -55.12 -10.60
CA ARG A 701 66.25 -56.35 -10.49
C ARG A 701 66.75 -56.82 -11.86
N TYR A 702 65.94 -56.69 -12.90
CA TYR A 702 66.29 -57.08 -14.26
C TYR A 702 67.50 -56.29 -14.79
N VAL A 703 67.58 -54.99 -14.49
CA VAL A 703 68.64 -54.09 -14.98
C VAL A 703 69.95 -54.27 -14.19
N ASP A 704 69.88 -54.41 -12.87
CA ASP A 704 71.07 -54.51 -12.01
C ASP A 704 71.92 -55.76 -12.32
N GLY A 705 71.28 -56.88 -12.73
CA GLY A 705 71.97 -58.13 -13.06
C GLY A 705 72.93 -58.03 -14.26
N GLN A 706 72.82 -56.99 -15.09
CA GLN A 706 73.66 -56.82 -16.28
C GLN A 706 75.03 -56.15 -16.01
N PHE A 707 75.22 -55.52 -14.84
CA PHE A 707 76.39 -54.65 -14.59
C PHE A 707 77.42 -55.20 -13.58
N THR A 708 77.13 -56.26 -12.82
CA THR A 708 78.04 -56.81 -11.79
C THR A 708 79.14 -57.74 -12.33
N GLU A 709 79.18 -58.07 -13.62
CA GLU A 709 80.10 -59.07 -14.20
C GLU A 709 81.41 -58.50 -14.83
N ARG A 710 81.71 -57.20 -14.72
CA ARG A 710 82.95 -56.60 -15.29
C ARG A 710 83.89 -55.97 -14.25
N ARG A 711 84.86 -56.76 -13.72
CA ARG A 711 86.10 -56.30 -13.04
C ARG A 711 87.33 -56.74 -13.87
N LEU A 712 88.38 -55.90 -13.94
CA LEU A 712 89.70 -56.28 -14.53
C LEU A 712 90.21 -57.56 -13.82
N ALA A 713 90.33 -58.67 -14.54
CA ALA A 713 90.71 -59.96 -13.94
C ALA A 713 92.20 -59.97 -13.54
N THR A 714 92.48 -60.23 -12.26
CA THR A 714 93.86 -60.41 -11.74
C THR A 714 94.27 -61.87 -11.87
N LEU A 715 95.50 -62.13 -12.33
CA LEU A 715 96.05 -63.49 -12.45
C LEU A 715 97.34 -63.60 -11.62
N LEU A 716 97.44 -64.65 -10.80
CA LEU A 716 98.63 -64.95 -9.98
C LEU A 716 99.54 -65.91 -10.74
N LEU A 717 100.82 -65.59 -10.85
CA LEU A 717 101.85 -66.38 -11.52
C LEU A 717 102.90 -66.85 -10.50
N SER A 718 103.37 -68.08 -10.62
CA SER A 718 104.40 -68.68 -9.74
C SER A 718 105.29 -69.69 -10.45
N ALA A 719 105.28 -69.69 -11.79
CA ALA A 719 106.05 -70.60 -12.64
C ALA A 719 106.41 -69.92 -13.98
N ALA A 720 107.26 -70.56 -14.78
CA ALA A 720 107.54 -70.11 -16.15
C ALA A 720 106.23 -69.98 -16.95
N THR A 721 105.90 -68.77 -17.40
CA THR A 721 104.60 -68.43 -17.99
C THR A 721 104.80 -67.80 -19.37
N ALA A 722 104.15 -68.37 -20.38
CA ALA A 722 104.01 -67.77 -21.70
C ALA A 722 102.78 -66.87 -21.74
N LEU A 723 102.99 -65.58 -21.97
CA LEU A 723 101.94 -64.59 -22.08
C LEU A 723 101.23 -64.72 -23.44
N THR A 724 99.89 -64.71 -23.39
CA THR A 724 98.99 -64.86 -24.55
C THR A 724 97.83 -63.88 -24.47
N HIS A 725 97.33 -63.44 -25.62
CA HIS A 725 96.25 -62.47 -25.72
C HIS A 725 94.98 -62.92 -24.97
N ALA A 726 94.57 -64.19 -25.16
CA ALA A 726 93.36 -64.72 -24.56
C ALA A 726 93.40 -64.78 -23.02
N LEU A 727 94.54 -65.13 -22.43
CA LEU A 727 94.64 -65.35 -20.98
C LEU A 727 95.12 -64.13 -20.21
N HIS A 728 95.75 -63.16 -20.88
CA HIS A 728 96.50 -62.09 -20.19
C HIS A 728 96.22 -60.67 -20.69
N ASN A 729 95.60 -60.47 -21.86
CA ASN A 729 95.34 -59.11 -22.36
C ASN A 729 94.32 -58.38 -21.46
N GLY A 730 94.59 -57.12 -21.13
CA GLY A 730 93.76 -56.29 -20.26
C GLY A 730 93.70 -56.79 -18.80
N ARG A 731 94.70 -57.56 -18.36
CA ARG A 731 94.77 -58.13 -16.99
C ARG A 731 95.96 -57.61 -16.19
N MET A 732 95.83 -57.67 -14.87
CA MET A 732 96.94 -57.47 -13.94
C MET A 732 97.53 -58.83 -13.55
N LEU A 733 98.82 -59.01 -13.80
CA LEU A 733 99.56 -60.23 -13.55
C LEU A 733 100.45 -60.03 -12.33
N ILE A 734 100.32 -60.87 -11.31
CA ILE A 734 101.12 -60.81 -10.10
C ILE A 734 102.15 -61.94 -10.18
N ALA A 735 103.41 -61.59 -10.44
CA ALA A 735 104.51 -62.54 -10.53
C ALA A 735 105.10 -62.81 -9.14
N ASN A 736 104.99 -64.05 -8.67
CA ASN A 736 105.58 -64.54 -7.41
C ASN A 736 106.82 -65.41 -7.66
N ALA A 737 107.52 -65.81 -6.59
CA ALA A 737 108.71 -66.66 -6.66
C ALA A 737 108.53 -67.87 -7.60
N GLY A 738 109.50 -68.10 -8.49
CA GLY A 738 109.44 -69.13 -9.53
C GLY A 738 108.94 -68.66 -10.91
N THR A 739 108.45 -67.43 -11.03
CA THR A 739 107.97 -66.90 -12.31
C THR A 739 109.11 -66.50 -13.24
N THR A 740 109.03 -66.90 -14.51
CA THR A 740 109.74 -66.27 -15.63
C THR A 740 108.73 -65.96 -16.72
N LEU A 741 108.93 -64.88 -17.48
CA LEU A 741 107.97 -64.49 -18.51
C LEU A 741 108.55 -64.73 -19.90
N SER A 742 107.70 -65.26 -20.78
CA SER A 742 107.96 -65.30 -22.22
C SER A 742 106.80 -64.69 -22.97
N LEU A 743 107.08 -63.88 -23.97
CA LEU A 743 106.07 -63.26 -24.83
C LEU A 743 106.52 -63.33 -26.28
N SER A 744 105.64 -63.81 -27.15
CA SER A 744 105.89 -63.85 -28.59
C SER A 744 104.85 -63.03 -29.33
N TRP A 745 105.22 -62.47 -30.48
CA TRP A 745 104.24 -61.77 -31.32
C TRP A 745 103.05 -62.67 -31.70
N ALA A 746 103.31 -63.95 -31.99
CA ALA A 746 102.26 -64.92 -32.33
C ALA A 746 101.23 -65.11 -31.20
N ASN A 747 101.66 -64.99 -29.94
CA ASN A 747 100.79 -65.14 -28.79
C ASN A 747 100.10 -63.82 -28.38
N ALA A 748 100.73 -62.67 -28.63
CA ALA A 748 100.21 -61.35 -28.26
C ALA A 748 99.27 -60.75 -29.32
N GLY A 749 99.64 -60.82 -30.59
CA GLY A 749 99.00 -60.01 -31.63
C GLY A 749 99.21 -58.50 -31.46
N ASP A 750 98.58 -57.72 -32.34
CA ASP A 750 98.55 -56.26 -32.25
C ASP A 750 97.53 -55.78 -31.20
N GLY A 751 97.90 -54.83 -30.35
CA GLY A 751 97.03 -54.29 -29.30
C GLY A 751 96.99 -55.07 -27.99
N PHE A 752 97.98 -55.91 -27.70
CA PHE A 752 98.10 -56.58 -26.41
C PHE A 752 98.68 -55.66 -25.34
N SER A 753 98.05 -55.64 -24.16
CA SER A 753 98.54 -54.94 -22.99
C SER A 753 98.30 -55.73 -21.71
N CYS A 754 99.26 -55.73 -20.81
CA CYS A 754 99.06 -56.20 -19.45
C CYS A 754 99.94 -55.44 -18.47
N THR A 755 99.56 -55.44 -17.20
CA THR A 755 100.37 -54.87 -16.11
C THR A 755 100.92 -56.00 -15.27
N VAL A 756 102.23 -56.07 -15.11
CA VAL A 756 102.93 -57.08 -14.32
C VAL A 756 103.48 -56.45 -13.05
N VAL A 757 103.19 -57.06 -11.91
CA VAL A 757 103.75 -56.70 -10.60
C VAL A 757 104.77 -57.76 -10.20
N ASN A 758 106.05 -57.39 -10.09
CA ASN A 758 107.13 -58.30 -9.70
C ASN A 758 107.26 -58.38 -8.16
N ARG A 759 106.97 -59.55 -7.58
CA ARG A 759 107.15 -59.84 -6.15
C ARG A 759 108.20 -60.91 -5.86
N LEU A 760 109.09 -61.22 -6.81
CA LEU A 760 110.07 -62.30 -6.69
C LEU A 760 111.20 -62.00 -5.69
N GLY A 761 111.40 -60.73 -5.31
CA GLY A 761 112.56 -60.29 -4.53
C GLY A 761 113.87 -60.19 -5.35
N THR A 762 113.83 -60.57 -6.62
CA THR A 762 114.90 -60.45 -7.63
C THR A 762 114.33 -59.91 -8.94
N ASP A 763 115.20 -59.52 -9.87
CA ASP A 763 114.78 -59.03 -11.18
C ASP A 763 114.10 -60.13 -12.01
N LEU A 764 112.88 -59.87 -12.47
CA LEU A 764 112.09 -60.78 -13.29
C LEU A 764 112.54 -60.71 -14.74
N ALA A 765 113.05 -61.84 -15.25
CA ALA A 765 113.44 -61.98 -16.64
C ALA A 765 112.22 -62.07 -17.57
N LEU A 766 112.27 -61.31 -18.66
CA LEU A 766 111.32 -61.35 -19.78
C LEU A 766 112.06 -61.80 -21.03
N SER A 767 111.62 -62.92 -21.62
CA SER A 767 112.10 -63.40 -22.91
C SER A 767 111.13 -63.03 -24.01
N LEU A 768 111.64 -62.55 -25.15
CA LEU A 768 110.85 -62.12 -26.28
C LEU A 768 111.22 -62.88 -27.54
N SER A 769 110.24 -63.17 -28.39
CA SER A 769 110.46 -63.80 -29.70
C SER A 769 109.47 -63.31 -30.76
N GLY A 770 109.94 -63.21 -32.02
CA GLY A 770 109.09 -62.80 -33.14
C GLY A 770 108.78 -61.30 -33.24
N PHE A 771 109.54 -60.45 -32.55
CA PHE A 771 109.51 -58.98 -32.67
C PHE A 771 110.60 -58.49 -33.62
N THR A 772 110.42 -57.32 -34.24
CA THR A 772 111.27 -56.85 -35.35
C THR A 772 112.70 -56.46 -34.90
N VAL A 773 112.95 -56.26 -33.60
CA VAL A 773 114.31 -56.07 -33.04
C VAL A 773 114.47 -56.92 -31.79
N ASN A 774 115.32 -57.95 -31.84
CA ASN A 774 115.44 -58.98 -30.81
C ASN A 774 116.37 -58.57 -29.64
N THR A 775 116.31 -57.32 -29.21
CA THR A 775 116.94 -56.82 -27.98
C THR A 775 115.82 -56.54 -26.98
N ALA A 776 115.84 -57.19 -25.82
CA ALA A 776 114.83 -56.99 -24.78
C ALA A 776 114.57 -55.47 -24.56
N PRO A 777 113.30 -55.02 -24.55
CA PRO A 777 112.99 -53.61 -24.47
C PRO A 777 113.55 -53.04 -23.18
N THR A 778 114.39 -52.01 -23.33
CA THR A 778 114.84 -51.22 -22.20
C THR A 778 113.71 -50.31 -21.75
N ASN A 779 113.44 -50.27 -20.44
CA ASN A 779 112.60 -49.20 -19.90
C ASN A 779 113.33 -47.83 -20.01
N ALA A 780 112.65 -46.75 -19.63
CA ALA A 780 113.23 -45.40 -19.62
C ALA A 780 114.49 -45.25 -18.73
N ASP A 781 114.69 -46.17 -17.78
CA ASP A 781 115.87 -46.20 -16.89
C ASP A 781 116.97 -47.15 -17.40
N GLY A 782 116.82 -47.74 -18.59
CA GLY A 782 117.83 -48.60 -19.24
C GLY A 782 117.81 -50.08 -18.84
N PHE A 783 116.83 -50.54 -18.05
CA PHE A 783 116.71 -51.95 -17.63
C PHE A 783 116.00 -52.81 -18.68
N THR A 784 116.57 -53.99 -18.94
CA THR A 784 116.02 -55.01 -19.84
C THR A 784 115.16 -56.06 -19.11
N ARG A 785 114.84 -55.82 -17.84
CA ARG A 785 114.11 -56.72 -16.92
C ARG A 785 113.22 -55.90 -15.98
N ILE A 786 112.21 -56.53 -15.38
CA ILE A 786 111.37 -55.88 -14.36
C ILE A 786 112.08 -56.04 -13.02
N ARG A 787 112.53 -54.94 -12.40
CA ARG A 787 113.31 -54.99 -11.15
C ARG A 787 112.57 -55.68 -10.01
N ALA A 788 113.32 -56.21 -9.05
CA ALA A 788 112.77 -56.70 -7.79
C ALA A 788 111.80 -55.67 -7.18
N GLY A 789 110.54 -56.04 -6.96
CA GLY A 789 109.50 -55.17 -6.39
C GLY A 789 108.82 -54.21 -7.39
N GLY A 790 109.31 -54.11 -8.63
CA GLY A 790 108.79 -53.15 -9.61
C GLY A 790 107.47 -53.56 -10.28
N ILE A 791 106.80 -52.59 -10.92
CA ILE A 791 105.57 -52.80 -11.70
C ILE A 791 105.82 -52.33 -13.12
N ALA A 792 105.62 -53.20 -14.11
CA ALA A 792 105.79 -52.80 -15.50
C ALA A 792 104.54 -53.09 -16.33
N SER A 793 104.24 -52.20 -17.27
CA SER A 793 103.25 -52.47 -18.31
C SER A 793 103.97 -52.98 -19.54
N LEU A 794 103.49 -54.11 -20.05
CA LEU A 794 103.87 -54.61 -21.38
C LEU A 794 102.83 -54.14 -22.38
N LEU A 795 103.30 -53.43 -23.39
CA LEU A 795 102.48 -52.90 -24.47
C LEU A 795 103.04 -53.44 -25.79
N VAL A 796 102.25 -54.25 -26.47
CA VAL A 796 102.60 -54.78 -27.78
C VAL A 796 101.71 -54.14 -28.82
N TYR A 797 102.33 -53.54 -29.81
CA TYR A 797 101.64 -52.90 -30.91
C TYR A 797 102.48 -52.93 -32.18
N SER A 798 101.80 -52.73 -33.30
CA SER A 798 102.42 -52.50 -34.59
C SER A 798 101.93 -51.18 -35.19
N PRO A 799 102.78 -50.14 -35.25
CA PRO A 799 102.37 -48.84 -35.78
C PRO A 799 102.06 -48.88 -37.28
N ASP A 800 102.52 -49.91 -38.00
CA ASP A 800 102.37 -50.10 -39.43
C ASP A 800 101.49 -51.32 -39.79
N GLY A 801 100.67 -51.80 -38.84
CA GLY A 801 99.64 -52.81 -39.10
C GLY A 801 100.15 -54.25 -39.24
N GLY A 802 101.34 -54.56 -38.73
CA GLY A 802 101.84 -55.91 -38.48
C GLY A 802 103.29 -56.16 -38.87
N THR A 803 103.98 -55.18 -39.49
CA THR A 803 105.33 -55.36 -40.06
C THR A 803 106.42 -55.01 -39.05
N THR A 804 106.30 -53.85 -38.41
CA THR A 804 107.10 -53.42 -37.28
C THR A 804 106.39 -53.85 -36.00
N LYS A 805 106.95 -54.84 -35.32
CA LYS A 805 106.39 -55.50 -34.15
C LYS A 805 107.17 -55.02 -32.94
N ILE A 806 106.55 -54.19 -32.12
CA ILE A 806 107.20 -53.55 -30.98
C ILE A 806 106.59 -54.13 -29.70
N CYS A 807 107.45 -54.48 -28.75
CA CYS A 807 107.08 -54.67 -27.37
C CYS A 807 107.73 -53.54 -26.58
N HIS A 808 106.93 -52.70 -25.94
CA HIS A 808 107.40 -51.64 -25.06
C HIS A 808 107.20 -52.08 -23.61
N LEU A 809 108.27 -51.94 -22.81
CA LEU A 809 108.26 -52.15 -21.38
C LEU A 809 108.33 -50.78 -20.68
N THR A 810 107.25 -50.37 -20.01
CA THR A 810 107.20 -49.10 -19.28
C THR A 810 107.07 -49.35 -17.77
N GLY A 811 107.81 -48.59 -16.96
CA GLY A 811 107.70 -48.61 -15.50
C GLY A 811 108.63 -49.56 -14.71
N ALA A 812 109.66 -50.16 -15.31
CA ALA A 812 110.44 -51.24 -14.68
C ALA A 812 111.39 -50.89 -13.48
N GLY A 813 111.14 -49.81 -12.74
CA GLY A 813 111.83 -49.47 -11.49
C GLY A 813 111.20 -50.14 -10.26
N ALA A 814 112.00 -50.54 -9.27
CA ALA A 814 111.51 -50.82 -7.92
C ALA A 814 110.83 -49.54 -7.38
N PRO A 815 109.71 -49.63 -6.64
CA PRO A 815 108.83 -48.50 -6.36
C PRO A 815 109.53 -47.27 -5.79
#